data_AF-A0A0G1RE29-F1
#
_entry.id   AF-A0A0G1RE29-F1
#
_cell.length_a   1.000
_cell.length_b   1.000
_cell.length_c   1.000
_cell.angle_alpha   90.00
_cell.angle_beta   90.00
_cell.angle_gamma   90.00
#
_symmetry.space_group_name_H-M   'P 1'
#
loop_
_entity.id
_entity.type
_entity.pdbx_description
1 polymer ?
#
loop_
_entity_poly.entity_id
_entity_poly.type
_entity_poly.pdbx_seq_one_letter_code
_entity_poly.pdbx_strand_id
1 'polypeptide(L)'
;MKLRFFKKPPPKDLPPPPPESSSAPGVKNLDLARTVQDVIAPQSISVDFNHLKINDYFFRSYFTAINRRFVDANWLSALINFDHSLNISMFIYPVESKSTLDELRRKIAEMEAEISTDMQRGRVVDPGTQAKLEDALSLQEQLVKGIERFFQFSLYVTVPAESLSELETTGKQVGSTLSSLLVGPFSTVLQQPEGFKTTLPTSSNHLMVTRNMDTTSLATTFPFTSSELTSNEGVLFGINEHNGSLIIFDRFSLENANTVVFAKAGAGKCLDKSAKTLISDSQNNVKLVEIGQLVDEQIRLHGATPINPEMEGVIFPGLKALTFDQNLNAHWATISVAARKKFSPRNRLYTITTKSGRQITVTADHNLILMRQAKIRVMRSEAVKIGESLPLPRIIPGPVPTTSLSPHYLTLLGLITSEGYISQNFVRIFNTDPSVLKIIDCSFHSLGIKHSPLRSRGLHLGYSSGSSFASQIINQGASGRSGTKRVPPIIFSLSNIQVAHYLRAYYEGDGGVETHEVNATTKSKDLSSDLTYLLLRFGIVARIRTKHKSATNTSSKTKGVYYQVTISGKDNLEKFAHQIGFLTAAKNARLKQLLESIPVGNTNTDTIPSLEPIFNSLYQSLYPTSEIKAPQIIVDLKNGEYQPSRTQLLTAINLCEKRISELRSLSAHIELLKHLPPVSKLITIGSKSRRLNHLLWQQLGQSWRVMKRYLHPPLAQNVLLAYQTITGHVLSLPQVTSALYSSFKYQGVSLQEYDKSLWTTVVLRQTHNSRYSPLFQAARFIARKYRSTQLKIRHSQEKLAQLRLLANSDLFWDPIVKIERIKHKEKYVYDLQVDNGVFLAGDGGLFVHNSYMVKLEILRSLMFGTEIIVIDPENEYRPICEVVGGDYINFSYSSQNRINPFDLSALTEFSEENELNLKIQSLHSLFKVIMGTLNPTEEALLDRALTLAYRMKGITPDPLTQKKTPPLMEDLYKAFIGMEEPQAASLADRLEKFVKGSFTGIIDQPSNVALKNPFTVFSVRDLEDTLKPIAIFIILDYIWTKLRRDLKKRILVVDEAWYLMRYPDSANFLYGIAKRARKYFLGLTTITQDVEDFLNTDFGKAIVTNSSIQVLMKQSPAAVDRIAQIFYLSEGEKHLLLSANVGEGLFFAGNNHVAARFLASPDEHQLVTTKPQELLAQKAAAPSLRLVPTPESANIKEDDTHA
;
A
#
# COMPACT_ATOMS: atom_id res chain seq x y z
N MET A 1 -31.25 -43.39 60.28
CA MET A 1 -32.57 -43.96 59.89
C MET A 1 -32.33 -44.87 58.68
N LYS A 2 -32.74 -46.15 58.75
CA LYS A 2 -32.46 -47.23 57.77
C LYS A 2 -33.35 -47.13 56.51
N LEU A 3 -32.88 -47.68 55.37
CA LEU A 3 -33.53 -48.67 54.45
C LEU A 3 -32.71 -48.74 53.11
N ARG A 4 -31.97 -49.81 52.78
CA ARG A 4 -32.32 -51.03 51.96
C ARG A 4 -32.56 -50.69 50.46
N PHE A 5 -32.03 -51.32 49.39
CA PHE A 5 -31.65 -52.71 49.07
C PHE A 5 -30.76 -52.82 47.79
N PHE A 6 -30.20 -54.02 47.53
CA PHE A 6 -29.34 -54.46 46.42
C PHE A 6 -29.99 -54.59 45.01
N LYS A 7 -29.15 -54.42 43.97
CA LYS A 7 -29.11 -54.94 42.58
C LYS A 7 -30.37 -55.56 41.92
N LYS A 8 -30.72 -55.05 40.73
CA LYS A 8 -30.98 -55.82 39.48
C LYS A 8 -30.83 -54.94 38.22
N PRO A 9 -30.44 -55.49 37.05
CA PRO A 9 -30.18 -54.75 35.80
C PRO A 9 -31.42 -54.69 34.88
N PRO A 10 -31.48 -53.80 33.88
CA PRO A 10 -32.37 -53.99 32.72
C PRO A 10 -31.74 -53.62 31.36
N PRO A 11 -32.36 -53.95 30.20
CA PRO A 11 -32.86 -55.27 29.77
C PRO A 11 -32.23 -55.72 28.42
N LYS A 12 -32.24 -57.04 28.17
CA LYS A 12 -32.11 -57.65 26.83
C LYS A 12 -33.51 -57.88 26.28
N ASP A 13 -33.77 -57.48 25.04
CA ASP A 13 -34.49 -58.26 24.01
C ASP A 13 -34.71 -57.42 22.74
N LEU A 14 -34.04 -57.81 21.66
CA LEU A 14 -34.47 -57.68 20.26
C LEU A 14 -33.85 -58.88 19.49
N PRO A 15 -34.55 -59.45 18.50
CA PRO A 15 -34.50 -60.87 18.14
C PRO A 15 -33.24 -61.27 17.36
N PRO A 16 -32.88 -62.57 17.34
CA PRO A 16 -31.75 -63.05 16.56
C PRO A 16 -32.10 -63.04 15.05
N PRO A 17 -31.17 -62.65 14.17
CA PRO A 17 -31.32 -62.91 12.75
C PRO A 17 -31.27 -64.44 12.48
N PRO A 18 -31.96 -64.91 11.42
CA PRO A 18 -32.13 -66.34 11.16
C PRO A 18 -30.82 -67.02 10.73
N PRO A 19 -30.72 -68.36 10.84
CA PRO A 19 -29.53 -69.10 10.46
C PRO A 19 -29.44 -69.16 8.92
N GLU A 20 -28.35 -68.64 8.36
CA GLU A 20 -28.06 -68.87 6.94
C GLU A 20 -27.75 -70.35 6.71
N SER A 21 -28.73 -71.01 6.12
CA SER A 21 -28.66 -72.32 5.51
C SER A 21 -27.66 -72.36 4.36
N SER A 22 -26.93 -73.46 4.31
CA SER A 22 -26.15 -73.96 3.18
C SER A 22 -26.85 -73.83 1.82
N SER A 23 -26.15 -73.27 0.84
CA SER A 23 -26.06 -73.86 -0.50
C SER A 23 -24.78 -73.39 -1.22
N ALA A 24 -23.91 -74.34 -1.53
CA ALA A 24 -22.88 -74.21 -2.56
C ALA A 24 -23.52 -74.59 -3.93
N PRO A 25 -22.83 -74.50 -5.09
CA PRO A 25 -21.48 -74.02 -5.36
C PRO A 25 -21.38 -73.05 -6.55
N GLY A 26 -20.43 -72.11 -6.51
CA GLY A 26 -20.12 -71.29 -7.68
C GLY A 26 -19.06 -70.23 -7.39
N VAL A 27 -17.82 -70.54 -7.77
CA VAL A 27 -16.72 -69.58 -7.98
C VAL A 27 -16.39 -68.67 -6.78
N LYS A 28 -15.50 -69.11 -5.89
CA LYS A 28 -14.79 -68.18 -4.99
C LYS A 28 -13.52 -67.68 -5.67
N ASN A 29 -13.67 -66.64 -6.48
CA ASN A 29 -12.64 -65.60 -6.58
C ASN A 29 -12.37 -65.11 -5.16
N LEU A 30 -11.12 -65.20 -4.71
CA LEU A 30 -10.66 -64.54 -3.48
C LEU A 30 -10.47 -63.04 -3.73
N ASP A 31 -11.53 -62.36 -4.17
CA ASP A 31 -11.70 -60.93 -3.93
C ASP A 31 -12.51 -60.82 -2.63
N LEU A 32 -11.83 -60.95 -1.50
CA LEU A 32 -12.42 -60.56 -0.21
C LEU A 32 -12.70 -59.06 -0.29
N ALA A 33 -13.98 -58.72 -0.38
CA ALA A 33 -14.48 -57.36 -0.45
C ALA A 33 -13.83 -56.53 0.66
N ARG A 34 -12.88 -55.65 0.28
CA ARG A 34 -12.30 -54.69 1.19
C ARG A 34 -13.44 -53.86 1.74
N THR A 35 -13.68 -53.92 3.04
CA THR A 35 -14.62 -52.99 3.66
C THR A 35 -14.07 -51.56 3.47
N VAL A 36 -14.93 -50.56 3.56
CA VAL A 36 -14.47 -49.16 3.54
C VAL A 36 -13.40 -48.92 4.63
N GLN A 37 -13.50 -49.63 5.76
CA GLN A 37 -12.49 -49.60 6.82
C GLN A 37 -11.14 -50.17 6.35
N ASP A 38 -11.11 -51.29 5.62
CA ASP A 38 -9.87 -51.88 5.08
C ASP A 38 -9.21 -51.01 4.00
N VAL A 39 -10.00 -50.19 3.29
CA VAL A 39 -9.49 -49.23 2.29
C VAL A 39 -8.87 -48.00 2.95
N ILE A 40 -9.43 -47.54 4.08
CA ILE A 40 -9.00 -46.32 4.79
C ILE A 40 -7.92 -46.62 5.85
N ALA A 41 -7.84 -47.84 6.37
CA ALA A 41 -6.87 -48.22 7.38
C ALA A 41 -5.43 -48.03 6.89
N PRO A 42 -4.52 -47.55 7.77
CA PRO A 42 -3.11 -47.42 7.41
C PRO A 42 -2.49 -48.79 7.13
N GLN A 43 -1.54 -48.84 6.20
CA GLN A 43 -0.85 -50.06 5.78
C GLN A 43 0.00 -50.66 6.92
N SER A 44 0.56 -49.82 7.79
CA SER A 44 1.29 -50.27 8.99
C SER A 44 1.30 -49.20 10.07
N ILE A 45 1.22 -49.63 11.33
CA ILE A 45 1.44 -48.80 12.52
C ILE A 45 2.51 -49.47 13.39
N SER A 46 3.52 -48.71 13.82
CA SER A 46 4.46 -49.14 14.86
C SER A 46 4.53 -48.12 15.98
N VAL A 47 4.42 -48.58 17.22
CA VAL A 47 4.46 -47.75 18.43
C VAL A 47 5.83 -47.87 19.07
N ASP A 48 6.49 -46.74 19.30
CA ASP A 48 7.76 -46.65 20.03
C ASP A 48 7.55 -45.85 21.33
N PHE A 49 8.56 -45.81 22.21
CA PHE A 49 8.52 -45.09 23.48
C PHE A 49 8.27 -43.59 23.29
N ASN A 50 8.93 -42.99 22.30
CA ASN A 50 8.98 -41.53 22.10
C ASN A 50 8.30 -41.04 20.83
N HIS A 51 7.78 -41.94 20.00
CA HIS A 51 7.09 -41.58 18.76
C HIS A 51 6.17 -42.70 18.27
N LEU A 52 5.23 -42.35 17.42
CA LEU A 52 4.38 -43.27 16.68
C LEU A 52 4.78 -43.22 15.20
N LYS A 53 4.86 -44.35 14.51
CA LYS A 53 5.05 -44.37 13.06
C LYS A 53 3.82 -44.97 12.38
N ILE A 54 3.23 -44.21 11.47
CA ILE A 54 2.09 -44.64 10.66
C ILE A 54 2.52 -44.52 9.19
N ASN A 55 2.53 -45.64 8.48
CA ASN A 55 3.07 -45.74 7.11
C ASN A 55 4.49 -45.14 7.02
N ASP A 56 4.67 -44.07 6.25
CA ASP A 56 5.94 -43.40 6.02
C ASP A 56 6.19 -42.19 6.95
N TYR A 57 5.27 -41.88 7.86
CA TYR A 57 5.35 -40.72 8.74
C TYR A 57 5.58 -41.11 10.20
N PHE A 58 6.33 -40.26 10.90
CA PHE A 58 6.57 -40.31 12.33
C PHE A 58 5.78 -39.18 13.01
N PHE A 59 5.25 -39.47 14.18
CA PHE A 59 4.42 -38.55 14.95
C PHE A 59 4.93 -38.51 16.38
N ARG A 60 4.99 -37.31 16.96
CA ARG A 60 5.26 -37.12 18.38
C ARG A 60 4.24 -36.17 18.97
N SER A 61 3.56 -36.62 20.00
CA SER A 61 2.53 -35.85 20.69
C SER A 61 3.08 -35.26 21.99
N TYR A 62 2.62 -34.05 22.28
CA TYR A 62 2.95 -33.25 23.44
C TYR A 62 1.66 -32.81 24.13
N PHE A 63 1.68 -32.80 25.45
CA PHE A 63 0.72 -32.04 26.26
C PHE A 63 1.43 -30.86 26.90
N THR A 64 0.70 -29.78 27.15
CA THR A 64 1.28 -28.56 27.70
C THR A 64 0.89 -28.34 29.16
N ALA A 65 1.83 -27.88 29.99
CA ALA A 65 1.52 -27.31 31.30
C ALA A 65 1.76 -25.79 31.28
N ILE A 66 0.70 -25.01 31.48
CA ILE A 66 0.75 -23.55 31.43
C ILE A 66 1.17 -23.01 32.80
N ASN A 67 2.44 -22.62 33.00
CA ASN A 67 2.93 -22.12 34.29
C ASN A 67 2.91 -20.58 34.37
N ARG A 68 1.87 -19.96 33.79
CA ARG A 68 1.74 -18.51 33.68
C ARG A 68 0.78 -17.95 34.74
N ARG A 69 1.15 -16.84 35.40
CA ARG A 69 0.28 -16.13 36.37
C ARG A 69 -0.75 -15.22 35.67
N PHE A 70 -0.39 -14.68 34.50
CA PHE A 70 -1.25 -13.86 33.64
C PHE A 70 -1.02 -14.25 32.19
N VAL A 71 -2.07 -14.27 31.38
CA VAL A 71 -1.97 -14.66 29.98
C VAL A 71 -2.35 -13.46 29.09
N ASP A 72 -1.42 -13.00 28.25
CA ASP A 72 -1.69 -11.95 27.25
C ASP A 72 -2.61 -12.49 26.15
N ALA A 73 -3.40 -11.61 25.54
CA ALA A 73 -4.19 -11.93 24.37
C ALA A 73 -3.30 -12.48 23.23
N ASN A 74 -3.79 -13.51 22.53
CA ASN A 74 -3.15 -14.09 21.34
C ASN A 74 -1.76 -14.74 21.59
N TRP A 75 -1.48 -15.19 22.81
CA TRP A 75 -0.21 -15.84 23.16
C TRP A 75 0.05 -17.14 22.39
N LEU A 76 -1.00 -17.82 21.91
CA LEU A 76 -0.89 -19.05 21.11
C LEU A 76 -0.44 -18.79 19.66
N SER A 77 -0.38 -17.52 19.23
CA SER A 77 -0.02 -17.11 17.86
C SER A 77 1.32 -17.65 17.36
N ALA A 78 2.34 -17.72 18.23
CA ALA A 78 3.66 -18.24 17.86
C ALA A 78 3.63 -19.76 17.58
N LEU A 79 2.68 -20.48 18.16
CA LEU A 79 2.48 -21.91 17.92
C LEU A 79 1.65 -22.16 16.64
N ILE A 80 0.70 -21.28 16.34
CA ILE A 80 -0.16 -21.44 15.15
C ILE A 80 0.54 -20.95 13.88
N ASN A 81 1.32 -19.88 13.98
CA ASN A 81 2.16 -19.38 12.88
C ASN A 81 3.51 -20.12 12.79
N PHE A 82 3.62 -21.28 13.41
CA PHE A 82 4.85 -22.06 13.43
C PHE A 82 5.16 -22.60 12.02
N ASP A 83 6.41 -22.49 11.57
CA ASP A 83 6.86 -22.85 10.22
C ASP A 83 7.00 -24.38 10.02
N HIS A 84 5.96 -25.12 10.42
CA HIS A 84 5.79 -26.56 10.25
C HIS A 84 4.32 -26.93 10.43
N SER A 85 3.80 -27.92 9.69
CA SER A 85 2.44 -28.43 9.93
C SER A 85 2.35 -29.07 11.33
N LEU A 86 1.44 -28.61 12.17
CA LEU A 86 1.17 -29.11 13.51
C LEU A 86 -0.31 -29.48 13.64
N ASN A 87 -0.63 -30.54 14.36
CA ASN A 87 -1.99 -30.82 14.80
C ASN A 87 -2.16 -30.30 16.23
N ILE A 88 -3.02 -29.31 16.41
CA ILE A 88 -3.26 -28.67 17.71
C ILE A 88 -4.70 -28.94 18.11
N SER A 89 -4.91 -29.52 19.30
CA SER A 89 -6.24 -29.73 19.86
C SER A 89 -6.37 -29.04 21.21
N MET A 90 -7.47 -28.32 21.38
CA MET A 90 -7.86 -27.67 22.62
C MET A 90 -9.17 -28.29 23.11
N PHE A 91 -9.22 -28.64 24.39
CA PHE A 91 -10.45 -29.13 25.03
C PHE A 91 -10.83 -28.21 26.16
N ILE A 92 -12.12 -27.88 26.24
CA ILE A 92 -12.70 -26.95 27.20
C ILE A 92 -13.89 -27.65 27.84
N TYR A 93 -13.83 -27.88 29.14
CA TYR A 93 -14.93 -28.48 29.91
C TYR A 93 -15.45 -27.48 30.93
N PRO A 94 -16.76 -27.17 30.95
CA PRO A 94 -17.33 -26.31 31.98
C PRO A 94 -17.26 -27.00 33.35
N VAL A 95 -16.98 -26.24 34.40
CA VAL A 95 -16.99 -26.70 35.80
C VAL A 95 -18.14 -26.04 36.54
N GLU A 96 -18.84 -26.80 37.40
CA GLU A 96 -19.91 -26.23 38.23
C GLU A 96 -19.35 -25.24 39.26
N SER A 97 -19.82 -23.99 39.23
CA SER A 97 -19.33 -22.91 40.08
C SER A 97 -19.45 -23.20 41.58
N LYS A 98 -20.41 -24.03 41.99
CA LYS A 98 -20.68 -24.34 43.40
C LYS A 98 -19.51 -25.11 44.04
N SER A 99 -19.04 -26.18 43.41
CA SER A 99 -17.93 -26.98 43.94
C SER A 99 -16.62 -26.20 43.97
N THR A 100 -16.37 -25.35 42.97
CA THR A 100 -15.16 -24.54 42.91
C THR A 100 -15.14 -23.44 43.96
N LEU A 101 -16.29 -22.82 44.25
CA LEU A 101 -16.42 -21.84 45.33
C LEU A 101 -16.15 -22.45 46.71
N ASP A 102 -16.60 -23.67 46.97
CA ASP A 102 -16.38 -24.37 48.24
C ASP A 102 -14.89 -24.70 48.44
N GLU A 103 -14.18 -25.15 47.38
CA GLU A 103 -12.73 -25.37 47.44
C GLU A 103 -11.94 -24.06 47.62
N LEU A 104 -12.35 -22.99 46.94
CA LEU A 104 -11.72 -21.68 47.04
C LEU A 104 -11.90 -21.09 48.45
N ARG A 105 -13.08 -21.23 49.06
CA ARG A 105 -13.34 -20.85 50.46
C ARG A 105 -12.44 -21.60 51.43
N ARG A 106 -12.27 -22.91 51.26
CA ARG A 106 -11.35 -23.71 52.09
C ARG A 106 -9.91 -23.20 51.97
N LYS A 107 -9.45 -22.91 50.74
CA LYS A 107 -8.10 -22.38 50.50
C LYS A 107 -7.89 -20.98 51.09
N ILE A 108 -8.88 -20.11 51.00
CA ILE A 108 -8.87 -18.79 51.65
C ILE A 108 -8.69 -18.95 53.16
N ALA A 109 -9.49 -19.82 53.79
CA ALA A 109 -9.39 -20.07 55.23
C ALA A 109 -8.03 -20.67 55.65
N GLU A 110 -7.44 -21.55 54.84
CA GLU A 110 -6.09 -22.07 55.06
C GLU A 110 -5.03 -20.96 55.02
N MET A 111 -5.10 -20.06 54.02
CA MET A 111 -4.16 -18.93 53.87
C MET A 111 -4.32 -17.90 54.98
N GLU A 112 -5.56 -17.58 55.38
CA GLU A 112 -5.85 -16.70 56.52
C GLU A 112 -5.31 -17.27 57.84
N ALA A 113 -5.48 -18.58 58.06
CA ALA A 113 -4.96 -19.27 59.24
C ALA A 113 -3.43 -19.28 59.26
N GLU A 114 -2.77 -19.49 58.12
CA GLU A 114 -1.32 -19.42 57.97
C GLU A 114 -0.79 -18.02 58.34
N ILE A 115 -1.36 -16.96 57.74
CA ILE A 115 -1.00 -15.56 58.03
C ILE A 115 -1.22 -15.24 59.51
N SER A 116 -2.37 -15.64 60.06
CA SER A 116 -2.68 -15.43 61.48
C SER A 116 -1.69 -16.17 62.40
N THR A 117 -1.27 -17.38 62.03
CA THR A 117 -0.30 -18.17 62.81
C THR A 117 1.08 -17.54 62.79
N ASP A 118 1.52 -17.03 61.64
CA ASP A 118 2.81 -16.35 61.52
C ASP A 118 2.82 -15.02 62.29
N MET A 119 1.75 -14.24 62.21
CA MET A 119 1.58 -13.02 63.02
C MET A 119 1.59 -13.32 64.53
N GLN A 120 0.87 -14.36 64.98
CA GLN A 120 0.85 -14.76 66.39
C GLN A 120 2.20 -15.27 66.89
N ARG A 121 3.01 -15.88 66.02
CA ARG A 121 4.37 -16.34 66.32
C ARG A 121 5.43 -15.24 66.20
N GLY A 122 5.03 -14.00 65.93
CA GLY A 122 5.95 -12.87 65.74
C GLY A 122 6.86 -13.02 64.52
N ARG A 123 6.47 -13.85 63.54
CA ARG A 123 7.19 -14.06 62.29
C ARG A 123 6.72 -13.05 61.25
N VAL A 124 7.61 -12.69 60.33
CA VAL A 124 7.25 -11.87 59.17
C VAL A 124 6.32 -12.69 58.29
N VAL A 125 5.13 -12.14 57.99
CA VAL A 125 4.14 -12.75 57.09
C VAL A 125 4.79 -12.93 55.73
N ASP A 126 4.70 -14.14 55.15
CA ASP A 126 5.19 -14.38 53.79
C ASP A 126 4.40 -13.50 52.78
N PRO A 127 5.06 -12.57 52.08
CA PRO A 127 4.41 -11.75 51.06
C PRO A 127 3.78 -12.61 49.95
N GLY A 128 4.30 -13.82 49.71
CA GLY A 128 3.74 -14.77 48.76
C GLY A 128 2.35 -15.28 49.16
N THR A 129 2.17 -15.67 50.42
CA THR A 129 0.86 -16.10 50.95
C THR A 129 -0.15 -14.96 50.99
N GLN A 130 0.29 -13.74 51.32
CA GLN A 130 -0.58 -12.56 51.32
C GLN A 130 -1.12 -12.20 49.92
N ALA A 131 -0.27 -12.24 48.89
CA ALA A 131 -0.70 -12.00 47.51
C ALA A 131 -1.66 -13.08 46.99
N LYS A 132 -1.45 -14.36 47.36
CA LYS A 132 -2.36 -15.45 46.98
C LYS A 132 -3.75 -15.29 47.59
N LEU A 133 -3.82 -14.79 48.82
CA LEU A 133 -5.08 -14.53 49.51
C LEU A 133 -5.87 -13.41 48.81
N GLU A 134 -5.20 -12.31 48.45
CA GLU A 134 -5.82 -11.20 47.71
C GLU A 134 -6.36 -11.65 46.35
N ASP A 135 -5.56 -12.40 45.58
CA ASP A 135 -5.98 -12.97 44.29
C ASP A 135 -7.19 -13.91 44.44
N ALA A 136 -7.19 -14.76 45.48
CA ALA A 136 -8.27 -15.70 45.75
C ALA A 136 -9.58 -15.02 46.17
N LEU A 137 -9.50 -13.94 46.95
CA LEU A 137 -10.67 -13.14 47.36
C LEU A 137 -11.30 -12.42 46.16
N SER A 138 -10.48 -11.79 45.31
CA SER A 138 -10.94 -11.14 44.07
C SER A 138 -11.64 -12.13 43.14
N LEU A 139 -11.03 -13.30 42.93
CA LEU A 139 -11.62 -14.36 42.09
C LEU A 139 -12.92 -14.90 42.68
N GLN A 140 -13.00 -15.08 43.99
CA GLN A 140 -14.24 -15.49 44.67
C GLN A 140 -15.37 -14.48 44.42
N GLU A 141 -15.08 -13.19 44.53
CA GLU A 141 -16.07 -12.13 44.30
C GLU A 141 -16.61 -12.15 42.86
N GLN A 142 -15.72 -12.31 41.87
CA GLN A 142 -16.08 -12.35 40.45
C GLN A 142 -16.92 -13.58 40.08
N LEU A 143 -16.63 -14.75 40.68
CA LEU A 143 -17.43 -15.97 40.51
C LEU A 143 -18.83 -15.84 41.12
N VAL A 144 -18.94 -15.26 42.32
CA VAL A 144 -20.24 -15.05 42.99
C VAL A 144 -21.13 -14.10 42.19
N LYS A 145 -20.53 -13.05 41.60
CA LYS A 145 -21.21 -12.09 40.71
C LYS A 145 -21.57 -12.67 39.34
N GLY A 146 -21.10 -13.88 39.01
CA GLY A 146 -21.31 -14.51 37.71
C GLY A 146 -20.59 -13.83 36.54
N ILE A 147 -19.61 -12.97 36.85
CA ILE A 147 -18.77 -12.28 35.85
C ILE A 147 -17.78 -13.28 35.25
N GLU A 148 -17.19 -14.11 36.10
CA GLU A 148 -16.26 -15.18 35.72
C GLU A 148 -16.92 -16.56 35.88
N ARG A 149 -16.51 -17.51 35.03
CA ARG A 149 -16.81 -18.94 35.14
C ARG A 149 -15.53 -19.75 35.05
N PHE A 150 -15.51 -20.91 35.68
CA PHE A 150 -14.40 -21.84 35.64
C PHE A 150 -14.55 -22.91 34.56
N PHE A 151 -13.45 -23.20 33.90
CA PHE A 151 -13.32 -24.24 32.89
C PHE A 151 -12.08 -25.09 33.15
N GLN A 152 -12.14 -26.35 32.77
CA GLN A 152 -10.97 -27.20 32.61
C GLN A 152 -10.48 -27.11 31.16
N PHE A 153 -9.27 -26.60 30.98
CA PHE A 153 -8.61 -26.43 29.69
C PHE A 153 -7.50 -27.45 29.48
N SER A 154 -7.43 -28.03 28.28
CA SER A 154 -6.31 -28.87 27.83
C SER A 154 -5.81 -28.39 26.48
N LEU A 155 -4.49 -28.42 26.28
CA LEU A 155 -3.84 -28.12 25.01
C LEU A 155 -2.84 -29.23 24.66
N TYR A 156 -3.00 -29.77 23.44
CA TYR A 156 -2.19 -30.86 22.91
C TYR A 156 -1.65 -30.49 21.53
N VAL A 157 -0.42 -30.91 21.24
CA VAL A 157 0.25 -30.67 19.96
C VAL A 157 0.86 -31.96 19.45
N THR A 158 0.55 -32.36 18.22
CA THR A 158 1.21 -33.49 17.55
C THR A 158 2.01 -32.98 16.36
N VAL A 159 3.28 -33.35 16.35
CA VAL A 159 4.23 -33.04 15.29
C VAL A 159 4.31 -34.23 14.33
N PRO A 160 3.78 -34.12 13.10
CA PRO A 160 4.09 -35.07 12.03
C PRO A 160 5.49 -34.81 11.46
N ALA A 161 6.17 -35.83 10.96
CA ALA A 161 7.47 -35.70 10.28
C ALA A 161 7.70 -36.88 9.33
N GLU A 162 8.41 -36.67 8.22
CA GLU A 162 8.76 -37.77 7.28
C GLU A 162 9.95 -38.60 7.78
N SER A 163 10.67 -38.13 8.80
CA SER A 163 11.83 -38.81 9.37
C SER A 163 12.02 -38.54 10.85
N LEU A 164 12.68 -39.46 11.55
CA LEU A 164 13.04 -39.29 12.97
C LEU A 164 13.90 -38.04 13.22
N SER A 165 14.83 -37.71 12.32
CA SER A 165 15.69 -36.53 12.47
C SER A 165 14.91 -35.22 12.39
N GLU A 166 13.91 -35.16 11.50
CA GLU A 166 13.00 -34.02 11.38
C GLU A 166 12.11 -33.94 12.61
N LEU A 167 11.56 -35.07 13.08
CA LEU A 167 10.77 -35.14 14.30
C LEU A 167 11.52 -34.60 15.52
N GLU A 168 12.81 -34.95 15.67
CA GLU A 168 13.66 -34.43 16.75
C GLU A 168 13.90 -32.92 16.63
N THR A 169 14.14 -32.43 15.42
CA THR A 169 14.45 -31.01 15.17
C THR A 169 13.22 -30.15 15.38
N THR A 170 12.11 -30.50 14.72
CA THR A 170 10.83 -29.80 14.85
C THR A 170 10.31 -29.91 16.28
N GLY A 171 10.42 -31.08 16.91
CA GLY A 171 10.05 -31.28 18.32
C GLY A 171 10.82 -30.37 19.29
N LYS A 172 12.13 -30.17 19.07
CA LYS A 172 12.94 -29.20 19.85
C LYS A 172 12.51 -27.75 19.61
N GLN A 173 12.20 -27.39 18.36
CA GLN A 173 11.77 -26.02 18.02
C GLN A 173 10.38 -25.70 18.58
N VAL A 174 9.43 -26.63 18.48
CA VAL A 174 8.11 -26.54 19.13
C VAL A 174 8.28 -26.42 20.63
N GLY A 175 9.14 -27.26 21.22
CA GLY A 175 9.44 -27.20 22.65
C GLY A 175 10.06 -25.86 23.08
N SER A 176 11.00 -25.32 22.30
CA SER A 176 11.61 -24.00 22.54
C SER A 176 10.59 -22.87 22.44
N THR A 177 9.67 -22.96 21.48
CA THR A 177 8.61 -21.96 21.26
C THR A 177 7.64 -21.95 22.45
N LEU A 178 7.14 -23.12 22.85
CA LEU A 178 6.29 -23.26 24.04
C LEU A 178 7.01 -22.78 25.31
N SER A 179 8.29 -23.15 25.48
CA SER A 179 9.09 -22.70 26.64
C SER A 179 9.25 -21.17 26.68
N SER A 180 9.42 -20.52 25.53
CA SER A 180 9.49 -19.05 25.45
C SER A 180 8.19 -18.36 25.86
N LEU A 181 7.05 -19.05 25.74
CA LEU A 181 5.74 -18.60 26.17
C LEU A 181 5.44 -18.94 27.65
N LEU A 182 6.44 -19.44 28.39
CA LEU A 182 6.29 -19.96 29.77
C LEU A 182 5.30 -21.14 29.86
N VAL A 183 5.18 -21.91 28.77
CA VAL A 183 4.38 -23.12 28.68
C VAL A 183 5.32 -24.32 28.59
N GLY A 184 5.27 -25.21 29.59
CA GLY A 184 6.10 -26.41 29.63
C GLY A 184 5.58 -27.47 28.64
N PRO A 185 6.37 -27.87 27.62
CA PRO A 185 6.00 -28.95 26.71
C PRO A 185 6.41 -30.30 27.31
N PHE A 186 5.48 -31.25 27.41
CA PHE A 186 5.74 -32.60 27.89
C PHE A 186 5.41 -33.61 26.81
N SER A 187 6.41 -34.41 26.41
CA SER A 187 6.19 -35.51 25.48
C SER A 187 5.32 -36.58 26.14
N THR A 188 4.36 -37.13 25.38
CA THR A 188 3.52 -38.25 25.83
C THR A 188 4.29 -39.57 25.74
N VAL A 189 5.42 -39.68 26.46
CA VAL A 189 6.26 -40.88 26.50
C VAL A 189 5.41 -42.07 26.95
N LEU A 190 5.53 -43.22 26.28
CA LEU A 190 4.69 -44.42 26.47
C LEU A 190 3.18 -44.24 26.17
N GLN A 191 2.73 -43.03 25.86
CA GLN A 191 1.33 -42.69 25.58
C GLN A 191 1.15 -42.03 24.20
N GLN A 192 2.10 -42.22 23.28
CA GLN A 192 2.07 -41.65 21.92
C GLN A 192 0.80 -42.01 21.14
N PRO A 193 0.25 -43.25 21.20
CA PRO A 193 -1.03 -43.56 20.55
C PRO A 193 -2.19 -42.73 21.08
N GLU A 194 -2.29 -42.55 22.40
CA GLU A 194 -3.37 -41.76 23.02
C GLU A 194 -3.19 -40.26 22.75
N GLY A 195 -1.96 -39.77 22.76
CA GLY A 195 -1.67 -38.39 22.35
C GLY A 195 -2.00 -38.12 20.89
N PHE A 196 -1.70 -39.07 19.98
CA PHE A 196 -2.08 -38.97 18.57
C PHE A 196 -3.60 -39.00 18.38
N LYS A 197 -4.33 -39.91 19.05
CA LYS A 197 -5.79 -39.97 18.98
C LYS A 197 -6.45 -38.69 19.50
N THR A 198 -5.88 -38.10 20.55
CA THR A 198 -6.36 -36.84 21.15
C THR A 198 -6.29 -35.65 20.19
N THR A 199 -5.34 -35.65 19.25
CA THR A 199 -5.20 -34.59 18.24
C THR A 199 -5.92 -34.87 16.93
N LEU A 200 -6.64 -35.99 16.81
CA LEU A 200 -7.52 -36.26 15.68
C LEU A 200 -8.80 -35.43 15.77
N PRO A 201 -9.44 -35.10 14.63
CA PRO A 201 -10.68 -34.33 14.58
C PRO A 201 -11.92 -35.18 14.96
N THR A 202 -11.79 -36.00 16.00
CA THR A 202 -12.86 -36.86 16.56
C THR A 202 -13.44 -36.30 17.86
N SER A 203 -12.98 -35.12 18.30
CA SER A 203 -13.39 -34.45 19.55
C SER A 203 -13.28 -35.35 20.79
N SER A 204 -12.32 -36.28 20.81
CA SER A 204 -12.12 -37.24 21.89
C SER A 204 -10.81 -36.97 22.62
N ASN A 205 -10.87 -36.62 23.91
CA ASN A 205 -9.68 -36.40 24.74
C ASN A 205 -9.27 -37.69 25.45
N HIS A 206 -8.22 -38.36 24.96
CA HIS A 206 -7.75 -39.62 25.53
C HIS A 206 -6.72 -39.43 26.65
N LEU A 207 -6.10 -38.26 26.75
CA LEU A 207 -5.08 -37.97 27.75
C LEU A 207 -5.65 -37.37 29.04
N MET A 208 -6.78 -36.64 28.97
CA MET A 208 -7.47 -36.04 30.13
C MET A 208 -6.56 -35.19 31.04
N VAL A 209 -5.49 -34.62 30.48
CA VAL A 209 -4.60 -33.69 31.18
C VAL A 209 -5.19 -32.28 31.10
N THR A 210 -5.95 -31.88 32.11
CA THR A 210 -6.65 -30.58 32.18
C THR A 210 -6.07 -29.66 33.25
N ARG A 211 -6.27 -28.34 33.09
CA ARG A 211 -5.99 -27.33 34.11
C ARG A 211 -7.17 -26.36 34.25
N ASN A 212 -7.45 -25.89 35.45
CA ASN A 212 -8.49 -24.90 35.68
C ASN A 212 -8.08 -23.52 35.12
N MET A 213 -9.00 -22.87 34.40
CA MET A 213 -8.88 -21.50 33.90
C MET A 213 -10.21 -20.77 34.11
N ASP A 214 -10.13 -19.48 34.44
CA ASP A 214 -11.26 -18.55 34.41
C ASP A 214 -11.61 -18.17 32.96
N THR A 215 -12.75 -17.48 32.79
CA THR A 215 -13.28 -17.14 31.46
C THR A 215 -12.36 -16.17 30.73
N THR A 216 -11.83 -15.17 31.43
CA THR A 216 -10.90 -14.20 30.86
C THR A 216 -9.60 -14.86 30.40
N SER A 217 -8.96 -15.67 31.25
CA SER A 217 -7.74 -16.39 30.87
C SER A 217 -7.98 -17.37 29.72
N LEU A 218 -9.12 -18.06 29.70
CA LEU A 218 -9.49 -18.98 28.62
C LEU A 218 -9.67 -18.23 27.29
N ALA A 219 -10.32 -17.06 27.29
CA ALA A 219 -10.55 -16.27 26.08
C ALA A 219 -9.23 -15.89 25.38
N THR A 220 -8.14 -15.69 26.12
CA THR A 220 -6.82 -15.37 25.55
C THR A 220 -6.19 -16.53 24.75
N THR A 221 -6.65 -17.76 24.96
CA THR A 221 -6.18 -18.95 24.24
C THR A 221 -6.71 -19.01 22.80
N PHE A 222 -7.79 -18.28 22.50
CA PHE A 222 -8.30 -18.19 21.15
C PHE A 222 -7.31 -17.40 20.28
N PRO A 223 -6.89 -18.00 19.16
CA PRO A 223 -5.95 -17.34 18.29
C PRO A 223 -6.67 -16.31 17.43
N PHE A 224 -6.46 -15.05 17.74
CA PHE A 224 -6.81 -13.95 16.84
C PHE A 224 -5.77 -13.89 15.70
N THR A 225 -5.56 -15.02 15.01
CA THR A 225 -4.88 -15.08 13.72
C THR A 225 -5.77 -14.38 12.71
N SER A 226 -5.21 -13.40 12.00
CA SER A 226 -5.92 -12.57 11.02
C SER A 226 -6.88 -13.39 10.17
N SER A 227 -8.13 -12.97 10.10
CA SER A 227 -9.12 -13.57 9.21
C SER A 227 -8.61 -13.58 7.76
N GLU A 228 -8.65 -14.74 7.09
CA GLU A 228 -8.47 -14.78 5.64
C GLU A 228 -9.78 -14.32 4.99
N LEU A 229 -9.81 -13.07 4.52
CA LEU A 229 -10.91 -12.51 3.74
C LEU A 229 -10.77 -12.87 2.27
N THR A 230 -10.68 -14.16 1.98
CA THR A 230 -10.50 -14.71 0.63
C THR A 230 -11.60 -15.71 0.32
N SER A 231 -12.29 -15.49 -0.78
CA SER A 231 -13.29 -16.36 -1.39
C SER A 231 -12.83 -16.78 -2.78
N ASN A 232 -13.38 -17.88 -3.28
CA ASN A 232 -13.12 -18.38 -4.64
C ASN A 232 -13.88 -17.58 -5.71
N GLU A 233 -14.83 -16.73 -5.31
CA GLU A 233 -15.68 -15.94 -6.21
C GLU A 233 -15.76 -14.49 -5.73
N GLY A 234 -15.75 -13.55 -6.68
CA GLY A 234 -15.91 -12.12 -6.42
C GLY A 234 -14.79 -11.25 -6.99
N VAL A 235 -14.75 -9.99 -6.55
CA VAL A 235 -13.77 -9.02 -7.04
C VAL A 235 -12.55 -8.97 -6.11
N LEU A 236 -11.38 -8.72 -6.69
CA LEU A 236 -10.18 -8.42 -5.92
C LEU A 236 -10.32 -7.02 -5.33
N PHE A 237 -10.22 -6.89 -4.01
CA PHE A 237 -10.12 -5.60 -3.33
C PHE A 237 -8.67 -5.21 -3.09
N GLY A 238 -7.82 -6.14 -2.64
CA GLY A 238 -6.43 -5.81 -2.31
C GLY A 238 -5.63 -6.99 -1.77
N ILE A 239 -4.58 -6.69 -1.04
CA ILE A 239 -3.71 -7.66 -0.36
C ILE A 239 -3.80 -7.42 1.14
N ASN A 240 -3.92 -8.49 1.92
CA ASN A 240 -3.82 -8.44 3.37
C ASN A 240 -2.36 -8.19 3.78
N GLU A 241 -2.08 -7.10 4.49
CA GLU A 241 -0.72 -6.70 4.87
C GLU A 241 -0.11 -7.59 5.95
N HIS A 242 -0.91 -8.37 6.68
CA HIS A 242 -0.41 -9.26 7.73
C HIS A 242 0.15 -10.57 7.17
N ASN A 243 -0.53 -11.19 6.20
CA ASN A 243 -0.18 -12.52 5.69
C ASN A 243 0.09 -12.57 4.17
N GLY A 244 -0.12 -11.47 3.44
CA GLY A 244 0.09 -11.39 1.99
C GLY A 244 -0.98 -12.08 1.13
N SER A 245 -2.07 -12.57 1.74
CA SER A 245 -3.20 -13.17 1.02
C SER A 245 -3.99 -12.13 0.22
N LEU A 246 -4.65 -12.56 -0.85
CA LEU A 246 -5.51 -11.70 -1.68
C LEU A 246 -6.87 -11.53 -1.01
N ILE A 247 -7.35 -10.30 -0.90
CA ILE A 247 -8.71 -10.01 -0.42
C ILE A 247 -9.64 -10.09 -1.63
N ILE A 248 -10.30 -11.22 -1.83
CA ILE A 248 -11.20 -11.49 -2.96
C ILE A 248 -12.53 -11.96 -2.39
N PHE A 249 -13.64 -11.29 -2.70
CA PHE A 249 -14.98 -11.82 -2.42
C PHE A 249 -16.09 -11.00 -3.12
N ASP A 250 -17.28 -11.59 -3.28
CA ASP A 250 -18.46 -10.91 -3.84
C ASP A 250 -19.19 -10.18 -2.71
N ARG A 251 -19.28 -8.84 -2.78
CA ARG A 251 -20.01 -8.07 -1.75
C ARG A 251 -21.50 -8.40 -1.68
N PHE A 252 -22.10 -8.94 -2.74
CA PHE A 252 -23.50 -9.39 -2.72
C PHE A 252 -23.70 -10.73 -1.97
N SER A 253 -22.62 -11.41 -1.57
CA SER A 253 -22.70 -12.61 -0.73
C SER A 253 -22.80 -12.30 0.77
N LEU A 254 -22.61 -11.04 1.17
CA LEU A 254 -22.72 -10.61 2.56
C LEU A 254 -24.18 -10.33 2.96
N GLU A 255 -24.43 -10.11 4.26
CA GLU A 255 -25.77 -9.83 4.78
C GLU A 255 -26.44 -8.64 4.10
N ASN A 256 -25.68 -7.62 3.72
CA ASN A 256 -26.08 -6.60 2.77
C ASN A 256 -24.89 -6.24 1.89
N ALA A 257 -25.16 -5.66 0.73
CA ALA A 257 -24.12 -5.27 -0.20
C ALA A 257 -23.63 -3.84 0.04
N ASN A 258 -23.95 -3.18 1.16
CA ASN A 258 -23.59 -1.78 1.37
C ASN A 258 -22.13 -1.62 1.85
N THR A 259 -21.48 -0.54 1.41
CA THR A 259 -20.12 -0.16 1.78
C THR A 259 -20.10 1.26 2.33
N VAL A 260 -19.32 1.50 3.38
CA VAL A 260 -18.92 2.85 3.76
C VAL A 260 -17.40 3.00 3.65
N VAL A 261 -16.95 4.09 3.03
CA VAL A 261 -15.52 4.41 2.89
C VAL A 261 -15.25 5.73 3.60
N PHE A 262 -14.40 5.66 4.64
CA PHE A 262 -13.89 6.83 5.33
C PHE A 262 -12.45 7.07 4.95
N ALA A 263 -12.18 8.22 4.35
CA ALA A 263 -10.84 8.71 4.09
C ALA A 263 -10.65 10.08 4.74
N LYS A 264 -9.43 10.47 5.06
CA LYS A 264 -9.17 11.81 5.59
C LYS A 264 -9.37 12.84 4.46
N ALA A 265 -10.32 13.78 4.63
CA ALA A 265 -10.51 14.93 3.75
C ALA A 265 -9.21 15.68 3.51
N GLY A 266 -8.68 15.69 2.28
CA GLY A 266 -7.63 16.60 1.80
C GLY A 266 -6.62 17.14 2.82
N ALA A 267 -6.19 16.34 3.81
CA ALA A 267 -5.81 17.00 5.05
C ALA A 267 -4.34 17.35 5.04
N GLY A 268 -4.14 18.63 4.78
CA GLY A 268 -2.91 19.38 5.04
C GLY A 268 -1.77 19.02 4.13
N LYS A 269 -2.06 18.81 2.84
CA LYS A 269 -1.00 18.73 1.83
C LYS A 269 -0.51 20.10 1.40
N CYS A 270 -0.65 21.09 2.27
CA CYS A 270 -0.31 22.45 1.94
C CYS A 270 1.13 22.77 2.31
N LEU A 271 1.76 23.56 1.46
CA LEU A 271 3.06 24.16 1.64
C LEU A 271 2.90 25.60 2.13
N ASP A 272 3.95 26.10 2.77
CA ASP A 272 4.08 27.53 3.03
C ASP A 272 4.14 28.32 1.72
N LYS A 273 3.65 29.57 1.73
CA LYS A 273 3.65 30.49 0.59
C LYS A 273 5.00 30.57 -0.13
N SER A 274 6.09 30.58 0.65
CA SER A 274 7.45 30.77 0.17
C SER A 274 8.09 29.51 -0.44
N ALA A 275 7.40 28.36 -0.38
CA ALA A 275 7.95 27.13 -0.93
C ALA A 275 8.13 27.26 -2.45
N LYS A 276 9.37 27.09 -2.92
CA LYS A 276 9.69 27.17 -4.35
C LYS A 276 9.33 25.88 -5.06
N THR A 277 8.73 25.97 -6.24
CA THR A 277 8.44 24.82 -7.09
C THR A 277 8.89 25.10 -8.52
N LEU A 278 9.35 24.05 -9.19
CA LEU A 278 9.79 24.13 -10.58
C LEU A 278 8.63 23.78 -11.49
N ILE A 279 8.21 24.73 -12.31
CA ILE A 279 7.10 24.56 -13.24
C ILE A 279 7.55 24.69 -14.69
N SER A 280 6.82 24.04 -15.59
CA SER A 280 6.93 24.19 -17.04
C SER A 280 5.58 24.62 -17.60
N ASP A 281 5.56 25.65 -18.44
CA ASP A 281 4.34 26.11 -19.11
C ASP A 281 4.04 25.32 -20.40
N SER A 282 2.96 25.67 -21.09
CA SER A 282 2.54 25.03 -22.34
C SER A 282 3.55 25.20 -23.49
N GLN A 283 4.45 26.18 -23.42
CA GLN A 283 5.52 26.42 -24.37
C GLN A 283 6.83 25.73 -23.97
N ASN A 284 6.81 24.88 -22.94
CA ASN A 284 7.97 24.25 -22.30
C ASN A 284 8.97 25.23 -21.67
N ASN A 285 8.55 26.47 -21.38
CA ASN A 285 9.40 27.38 -20.62
C ASN A 285 9.36 26.97 -19.15
N VAL A 286 10.53 26.68 -18.60
CA VAL A 286 10.70 26.28 -17.21
C VAL A 286 11.03 27.49 -16.35
N LYS A 287 10.32 27.62 -15.22
CA LYS A 287 10.52 28.69 -14.24
C LYS A 287 10.53 28.10 -12.82
N LEU A 288 11.38 28.65 -11.97
CA LEU A 288 11.36 28.38 -10.53
C LEU A 288 10.59 29.51 -9.83
N VAL A 289 9.45 29.18 -9.22
CA VAL A 289 8.51 30.17 -8.67
C VAL A 289 8.10 29.80 -7.25
N GLU A 290 7.70 30.78 -6.46
CA GLU A 290 7.06 30.52 -5.17
C GLU A 290 5.63 29.98 -5.40
N ILE A 291 5.26 28.89 -4.75
CA ILE A 291 3.95 28.25 -4.91
C ILE A 291 2.81 29.23 -4.61
N GLY A 292 3.00 30.11 -3.62
CA GLY A 292 2.00 31.10 -3.28
C GLY A 292 1.76 32.11 -4.39
N GLN A 293 2.85 32.68 -4.92
CA GLN A 293 2.78 33.60 -6.06
C GLN A 293 2.15 32.91 -7.28
N LEU A 294 2.53 31.66 -7.54
CA LEU A 294 2.01 30.88 -8.65
C LEU A 294 0.49 30.72 -8.56
N VAL A 295 -0.01 30.22 -7.43
CA VAL A 295 -1.44 29.99 -7.22
C VAL A 295 -2.20 31.31 -7.26
N ASP A 296 -1.72 32.35 -6.59
CA ASP A 296 -2.37 33.67 -6.60
C ASP A 296 -2.41 34.30 -8.00
N GLU A 297 -1.35 34.13 -8.80
CA GLU A 297 -1.32 34.59 -10.19
C GLU A 297 -2.29 33.80 -11.07
N GLN A 298 -2.37 32.49 -10.91
CA GLN A 298 -3.33 31.66 -11.63
C GLN A 298 -4.77 32.06 -11.29
N ILE A 299 -5.08 32.25 -10.01
CA ILE A 299 -6.38 32.75 -9.54
C ILE A 299 -6.70 34.11 -10.14
N ARG A 300 -5.72 35.01 -10.25
CA ARG A 300 -5.92 36.33 -10.87
C ARG A 300 -6.21 36.23 -12.36
N LEU A 301 -5.56 35.30 -13.07
CA LEU A 301 -5.70 35.13 -14.52
C LEU A 301 -6.99 34.40 -14.91
N HIS A 302 -7.38 33.37 -14.14
CA HIS A 302 -8.46 32.45 -14.49
C HIS A 302 -9.69 32.55 -13.58
N GLY A 303 -9.61 33.37 -12.52
CA GLY A 303 -10.62 33.44 -11.47
C GLY A 303 -10.39 32.39 -10.37
N ALA A 304 -10.88 32.69 -9.16
CA ALA A 304 -10.88 31.72 -8.06
C ALA A 304 -12.08 30.78 -8.22
N THR A 305 -11.82 29.49 -8.38
CA THR A 305 -12.82 28.43 -8.32
C THR A 305 -12.79 27.80 -6.92
N PRO A 306 -13.91 27.69 -6.21
CA PRO A 306 -13.96 26.89 -4.98
C PRO A 306 -13.65 25.43 -5.33
N ILE A 307 -12.56 24.90 -4.78
CA ILE A 307 -12.14 23.51 -5.00
C ILE A 307 -12.86 22.62 -4.00
N ASN A 308 -12.95 23.06 -2.74
CA ASN A 308 -13.71 22.43 -1.67
C ASN A 308 -14.04 23.48 -0.59
N PRO A 309 -14.76 23.14 0.51
CA PRO A 309 -15.19 24.11 1.52
C PRO A 309 -14.08 24.95 2.16
N GLU A 310 -12.84 24.45 2.13
CA GLU A 310 -11.68 25.10 2.75
C GLU A 310 -10.68 25.67 1.74
N MET A 311 -10.81 25.35 0.45
CA MET A 311 -9.84 25.64 -0.60
C MET A 311 -10.44 26.36 -1.82
N GLU A 312 -9.72 27.36 -2.31
CA GLU A 312 -10.04 28.08 -3.56
C GLU A 312 -8.82 28.06 -4.48
N GLY A 313 -9.01 27.97 -5.80
CA GLY A 313 -7.92 27.74 -6.74
C GLY A 313 -8.32 27.74 -8.20
N VAL A 314 -7.41 27.22 -9.03
CA VAL A 314 -7.61 27.03 -10.47
C VAL A 314 -7.49 25.56 -10.79
N ILE A 315 -8.49 25.01 -11.48
CA ILE A 315 -8.49 23.65 -11.99
C ILE A 315 -7.91 23.71 -13.41
N PHE A 316 -6.92 22.86 -13.70
CA PHE A 316 -6.17 22.82 -14.96
C PHE A 316 -5.50 24.15 -15.33
N PRO A 317 -4.55 24.66 -14.55
CA PRO A 317 -3.82 25.90 -14.87
C PRO A 317 -2.97 25.83 -16.15
N GLY A 318 -2.91 24.70 -16.87
CA GLY A 318 -2.10 24.54 -18.08
C GLY A 318 -0.59 24.46 -17.81
N LEU A 319 -0.21 24.07 -16.60
CA LEU A 319 1.17 24.01 -16.12
C LEU A 319 1.58 22.56 -15.82
N LYS A 320 2.89 22.31 -15.80
CA LYS A 320 3.50 21.05 -15.37
C LYS A 320 4.46 21.30 -14.21
N ALA A 321 4.59 20.36 -13.27
CA ALA A 321 5.56 20.33 -12.18
C ALA A 321 6.49 19.12 -12.29
N LEU A 322 7.69 19.17 -11.74
CA LEU A 322 8.60 18.02 -11.74
C LEU A 322 8.20 16.97 -10.71
N THR A 323 8.16 15.69 -11.09
CA THR A 323 7.81 14.52 -10.26
C THR A 323 8.74 13.34 -10.53
N PHE A 324 8.49 12.16 -9.95
CA PHE A 324 9.16 10.90 -10.31
C PHE A 324 8.16 9.77 -10.63
N ASP A 325 8.57 8.83 -11.48
CA ASP A 325 7.77 7.65 -11.87
C ASP A 325 7.95 6.45 -10.91
N GLN A 326 7.30 5.32 -11.20
CA GLN A 326 7.42 4.10 -10.38
C GLN A 326 8.85 3.52 -10.35
N ASN A 327 9.71 3.90 -11.30
CA ASN A 327 11.12 3.54 -11.36
C ASN A 327 12.02 4.52 -10.60
N LEU A 328 11.43 5.55 -9.96
CA LEU A 328 12.12 6.64 -9.28
C LEU A 328 12.93 7.53 -10.23
N ASN A 329 12.47 7.68 -11.48
CA ASN A 329 13.06 8.56 -12.49
C ASN A 329 12.32 9.89 -12.59
N ALA A 330 13.05 10.99 -12.70
CA ALA A 330 12.46 12.33 -12.70
C ALA A 330 11.79 12.67 -14.05
N HIS A 331 10.56 13.19 -14.04
CA HIS A 331 9.85 13.63 -15.24
C HIS A 331 8.85 14.76 -14.97
N TRP A 332 8.33 15.39 -16.02
CA TRP A 332 7.40 16.52 -15.92
C TRP A 332 5.95 16.03 -15.88
N ALA A 333 5.25 16.31 -14.77
CA ALA A 333 3.85 15.96 -14.55
C ALA A 333 2.88 17.16 -14.67
N THR A 334 1.63 17.01 -15.11
CA THR A 334 0.70 18.13 -15.28
C THR A 334 0.14 18.48 -13.91
N ILE A 335 -0.15 19.76 -13.71
CA ILE A 335 -0.81 20.27 -12.52
C ILE A 335 -2.31 20.26 -12.82
N SER A 336 -3.05 19.40 -12.11
CA SER A 336 -4.50 19.29 -12.23
C SER A 336 -5.23 20.38 -11.43
N VAL A 337 -4.68 20.79 -10.28
CA VAL A 337 -5.24 21.84 -9.43
C VAL A 337 -4.12 22.68 -8.82
N ALA A 338 -4.28 23.99 -8.81
CA ALA A 338 -3.46 24.93 -8.07
C ALA A 338 -4.35 25.69 -7.07
N ALA A 339 -4.21 25.44 -5.77
CA ALA A 339 -5.16 25.89 -4.75
C ALA A 339 -4.49 26.53 -3.52
N ARG A 340 -5.27 27.36 -2.82
CA ARG A 340 -4.92 27.94 -1.53
C ARG A 340 -6.03 27.65 -0.51
N LYS A 341 -5.62 27.42 0.74
CA LYS A 341 -6.47 27.08 1.89
C LYS A 341 -6.27 28.09 3.00
N LYS A 342 -7.34 28.55 3.66
CA LYS A 342 -7.19 29.45 4.83
C LYS A 342 -6.49 28.69 5.97
N PHE A 343 -5.41 29.27 6.50
CA PHE A 343 -4.61 28.64 7.54
C PHE A 343 -5.24 28.85 8.92
N SER A 344 -5.59 27.76 9.62
CA SER A 344 -6.13 27.82 10.98
C SER A 344 -5.02 28.12 12.01
N PRO A 345 -5.22 29.04 12.97
CA PRO A 345 -4.26 29.34 14.03
C PRO A 345 -3.88 28.14 14.92
N ARG A 346 -4.69 27.07 14.90
CA ARG A 346 -4.42 25.82 15.64
C ARG A 346 -3.43 24.89 14.93
N ASN A 347 -3.21 25.08 13.62
CA ASN A 347 -2.28 24.27 12.82
C ASN A 347 -0.82 24.74 13.00
N ARG A 348 0.11 23.80 12.86
CA ARG A 348 1.56 24.02 13.05
C ARG A 348 2.27 23.87 11.72
N LEU A 349 3.27 24.71 11.48
CA LEU A 349 4.25 24.51 10.40
C LEU A 349 5.53 23.90 10.96
N TYR A 350 6.13 23.01 10.18
CA TYR A 350 7.46 22.47 10.40
C TYR A 350 8.36 22.83 9.23
N THR A 351 9.54 23.32 9.55
CA THR A 351 10.62 23.51 8.59
C THR A 351 11.65 22.42 8.78
N ILE A 352 11.83 21.64 7.73
CA ILE A 352 12.70 20.47 7.72
C ILE A 352 13.92 20.82 6.88
N THR A 353 15.09 20.64 7.48
CA THR A 353 16.38 20.92 6.82
C THR A 353 17.17 19.63 6.69
N THR A 354 17.66 19.36 5.48
CA THR A 354 18.46 18.17 5.16
C THR A 354 19.97 18.45 5.29
N LYS A 355 20.79 17.41 5.29
CA LYS A 355 22.24 17.48 5.46
C LYS A 355 22.93 18.25 4.33
N SER A 356 22.42 18.17 3.10
CA SER A 356 22.92 19.00 2.00
C SER A 356 22.39 20.45 2.02
N GLY A 357 21.62 20.83 3.04
CA GLY A 357 21.14 22.19 3.27
C GLY A 357 19.84 22.54 2.54
N ARG A 358 19.06 21.54 2.06
CA ARG A 358 17.73 21.78 1.49
C ARG A 358 16.75 22.03 2.60
N GLN A 359 15.72 22.81 2.30
CA GLN A 359 14.73 23.18 3.29
C GLN A 359 13.33 23.18 2.69
N ILE A 360 12.35 22.62 3.40
CA ILE A 360 10.93 22.78 3.07
C ILE A 360 10.15 23.13 4.32
N THR A 361 9.17 24.00 4.16
CA THR A 361 8.24 24.39 5.22
C THR A 361 6.85 23.86 4.85
N VAL A 362 6.33 22.98 5.70
CA VAL A 362 5.10 22.23 5.47
C VAL A 362 4.20 22.23 6.70
N THR A 363 2.90 21.98 6.54
CA THR A 363 2.00 21.78 7.70
C THR A 363 2.33 20.48 8.43
N ALA A 364 1.99 20.39 9.72
CA ALA A 364 2.21 19.24 10.61
C ALA A 364 1.78 17.89 10.03
N ASP A 365 0.70 17.92 9.27
CA ASP A 365 0.07 16.76 8.68
C ASP A 365 0.45 16.48 7.24
N HIS A 366 1.38 17.28 6.68
CA HIS A 366 1.91 17.11 5.34
C HIS A 366 2.73 15.82 5.24
N ASN A 367 2.48 15.05 4.18
CA ASN A 367 3.13 13.77 3.93
C ASN A 367 4.47 13.97 3.21
N LEU A 368 5.55 13.47 3.80
CA LEU A 368 6.90 13.43 3.23
C LEU A 368 7.29 11.99 2.96
N ILE A 369 8.01 11.77 1.86
CA ILE A 369 8.55 10.46 1.51
C ILE A 369 9.92 10.30 2.20
N LEU A 370 10.18 9.15 2.82
CA LEU A 370 11.47 8.84 3.45
C LEU A 370 11.88 7.38 3.30
N MET A 371 13.18 7.11 3.40
CA MET A 371 13.73 5.76 3.48
C MET A 371 13.82 5.31 4.95
N ARG A 372 13.18 4.20 5.31
CA ARG A 372 13.27 3.58 6.64
C ARG A 372 13.29 2.05 6.50
N GLN A 373 14.34 1.40 6.99
CA GLN A 373 14.52 -0.07 6.93
C GLN A 373 14.43 -0.63 5.51
N ALA A 374 15.17 -0.04 4.57
CA ALA A 374 15.19 -0.39 3.15
C ALA A 374 13.85 -0.27 2.40
N LYS A 375 12.84 0.38 3.00
CA LYS A 375 11.54 0.63 2.38
C LYS A 375 11.29 2.13 2.28
N ILE A 376 10.73 2.55 1.16
CA ILE A 376 10.21 3.90 0.95
C ILE A 376 8.88 4.00 1.69
N ARG A 377 8.74 4.97 2.59
CA ARG A 377 7.55 5.19 3.42
C ARG A 377 7.06 6.62 3.29
N VAL A 378 5.77 6.84 3.50
CA VAL A 378 5.17 8.17 3.53
C VAL A 378 4.82 8.52 4.98
N MET A 379 5.45 9.55 5.53
CA MET A 379 5.34 9.95 6.93
C MET A 379 4.89 11.40 7.05
N ARG A 380 4.10 11.73 8.06
CA ARG A 380 3.74 13.13 8.33
C ARG A 380 4.95 13.92 8.81
N SER A 381 4.99 15.22 8.48
CA SER A 381 6.07 16.12 8.87
C SER A 381 6.31 16.16 10.39
N GLU A 382 5.25 16.02 11.20
CA GLU A 382 5.35 15.92 12.66
C GLU A 382 5.92 14.60 13.19
N ALA A 383 5.83 13.52 12.40
CA ALA A 383 6.27 12.17 12.76
C ALA A 383 7.69 11.84 12.25
N VAL A 384 8.24 12.73 11.43
CA VAL A 384 9.58 12.61 10.84
C VAL A 384 10.64 12.91 11.90
N LYS A 385 11.74 12.15 11.89
CA LYS A 385 12.84 12.26 12.87
C LYS A 385 14.15 12.70 12.24
N ILE A 386 14.99 13.36 13.03
CA ILE A 386 16.38 13.65 12.66
C ILE A 386 17.12 12.32 12.40
N GLY A 387 17.91 12.28 11.33
CA GLY A 387 18.63 11.09 10.86
C GLY A 387 17.93 10.32 9.74
N GLU A 388 16.62 10.50 9.55
CA GLU A 388 15.88 9.87 8.44
C GLU A 388 16.20 10.54 7.11
N SER A 389 16.18 9.79 6.02
CA SER A 389 16.61 10.33 4.70
C SER A 389 15.43 10.58 3.78
N LEU A 390 15.35 11.80 3.25
CA LEU A 390 14.35 12.22 2.27
C LEU A 390 14.89 12.02 0.85
N PRO A 391 14.06 11.66 -0.13
CA PRO A 391 14.47 11.61 -1.53
C PRO A 391 14.57 13.04 -2.08
N LEU A 392 15.68 13.34 -2.73
CA LEU A 392 15.94 14.57 -3.45
C LEU A 392 16.31 14.25 -4.90
N PRO A 393 16.01 15.11 -5.88
CA PRO A 393 16.40 14.88 -7.27
C PRO A 393 17.93 14.88 -7.39
N ARG A 394 18.49 13.88 -8.08
CA ARG A 394 19.90 13.81 -8.48
C ARG A 394 20.13 14.50 -9.82
N ILE A 395 19.12 14.46 -10.69
CA ILE A 395 19.13 15.11 -11.99
C ILE A 395 17.77 15.77 -12.25
N ILE A 396 17.78 16.95 -12.87
CA ILE A 396 16.58 17.61 -13.38
C ILE A 396 16.66 17.59 -14.91
N PRO A 397 15.67 17.01 -15.61
CA PRO A 397 15.64 17.02 -17.06
C PRO A 397 15.55 18.46 -17.58
N GLY A 398 16.46 18.82 -18.50
CA GLY A 398 16.45 20.12 -19.14
C GLY A 398 15.23 20.31 -20.05
N PRO A 399 14.69 21.53 -20.19
CA PRO A 399 13.61 21.81 -21.12
C PRO A 399 14.06 21.69 -22.58
N VAL A 400 13.10 21.47 -23.49
CA VAL A 400 13.30 21.65 -24.93
C VAL A 400 13.41 23.16 -25.19
N PRO A 401 14.57 23.68 -25.61
CA PRO A 401 14.80 25.11 -25.68
C PRO A 401 14.02 25.74 -26.85
N THR A 402 13.19 26.72 -26.54
CA THR A 402 12.49 27.58 -27.54
C THR A 402 13.27 28.86 -27.85
N THR A 403 14.20 29.24 -26.97
CA THR A 403 14.96 30.50 -27.04
C THR A 403 16.46 30.22 -26.98
N SER A 404 17.23 30.95 -27.78
CA SER A 404 18.69 30.89 -27.80
C SER A 404 19.27 32.28 -27.56
N LEU A 405 20.12 32.40 -26.55
CA LEU A 405 20.88 33.61 -26.21
C LEU A 405 22.35 33.39 -26.55
N SER A 406 23.03 34.46 -26.96
CA SER A 406 24.44 34.34 -27.32
C SER A 406 25.31 34.03 -26.10
N PRO A 407 26.41 33.27 -26.28
CA PRO A 407 27.36 32.99 -25.20
C PRO A 407 27.90 34.25 -24.51
N HIS A 408 28.14 35.33 -25.26
CA HIS A 408 28.59 36.62 -24.73
C HIS A 408 27.54 37.27 -23.82
N TYR A 409 26.26 37.20 -24.20
CA TYR A 409 25.18 37.74 -23.39
C TYR A 409 25.02 36.96 -22.07
N LEU A 410 25.07 35.63 -22.13
CA LEU A 410 25.02 34.76 -20.95
C LEU A 410 26.23 34.97 -20.02
N THR A 411 27.40 35.23 -20.60
CA THR A 411 28.62 35.56 -19.86
C THR A 411 28.44 36.87 -19.08
N LEU A 412 27.93 37.92 -19.74
CA LEU A 412 27.63 39.18 -19.06
C LEU A 412 26.57 38.99 -17.97
N LEU A 413 25.49 38.25 -18.23
CA LEU A 413 24.48 37.96 -17.21
C LEU A 413 25.05 37.25 -15.98
N GLY A 414 25.88 36.22 -16.17
CA GLY A 414 26.51 35.51 -15.06
C GLY A 414 27.41 36.41 -14.21
N LEU A 415 28.23 37.24 -14.85
CA LEU A 415 29.10 38.21 -14.17
C LEU A 415 28.32 39.37 -13.53
N ILE A 416 27.18 39.77 -14.11
CA ILE A 416 26.29 40.75 -13.50
C ILE A 416 25.64 40.16 -12.24
N THR A 417 25.23 38.89 -12.28
CA THR A 417 24.63 38.23 -11.12
C THR A 417 25.65 38.11 -9.98
N SER A 418 26.91 37.76 -10.24
CA SER A 418 27.95 37.72 -9.20
C SER A 418 28.43 39.12 -8.80
N GLU A 419 29.15 39.79 -9.70
CA GLU A 419 29.93 41.01 -9.43
C GLU A 419 29.22 42.32 -9.88
N GLY A 420 28.03 42.21 -10.47
CA GLY A 420 27.32 43.35 -11.03
C GLY A 420 26.57 44.21 -10.00
N TYR A 421 26.52 45.51 -10.31
CA TYR A 421 25.66 46.50 -9.66
C TYR A 421 24.80 47.21 -10.72
N ILE A 422 23.49 47.16 -10.52
CA ILE A 422 22.50 47.70 -11.46
C ILE A 422 21.77 48.87 -10.80
N SER A 423 21.68 49.97 -11.55
CA SER A 423 20.85 51.13 -11.29
C SER A 423 19.85 51.31 -12.44
N GLN A 424 18.85 52.18 -12.28
CA GLN A 424 17.94 52.53 -13.38
C GLN A 424 18.68 53.12 -14.59
N ASN A 425 19.83 53.76 -14.37
CA ASN A 425 20.55 54.49 -15.41
C ASN A 425 21.78 53.76 -15.96
N PHE A 426 22.26 52.70 -15.30
CA PHE A 426 23.49 52.02 -15.70
C PHE A 426 23.61 50.60 -15.13
N VAL A 427 24.45 49.79 -15.77
CA VAL A 427 24.96 48.52 -15.24
C VAL A 427 26.46 48.63 -15.08
N ARG A 428 27.00 48.27 -13.92
CA ARG A 428 28.44 48.20 -13.66
C ARG A 428 28.83 46.79 -13.29
N ILE A 429 29.88 46.27 -13.92
CA ILE A 429 30.46 44.96 -13.59
C ILE A 429 31.87 45.22 -13.09
N PHE A 430 32.16 44.80 -11.86
CA PHE A 430 33.47 45.01 -11.25
C PHE A 430 34.33 43.75 -11.33
N ASN A 431 35.62 43.89 -11.64
CA ASN A 431 36.59 42.82 -11.49
C ASN A 431 38.02 43.41 -11.50
N THR A 432 38.97 42.72 -10.88
CA THR A 432 40.39 43.13 -10.85
C THR A 432 41.29 42.24 -11.71
N ASP A 433 40.81 41.07 -12.17
CA ASP A 433 41.59 40.19 -13.04
C ASP A 433 41.58 40.73 -14.48
N PRO A 434 42.75 41.05 -15.07
CA PRO A 434 42.85 41.55 -16.44
C PRO A 434 42.24 40.62 -17.50
N SER A 435 42.30 39.30 -17.26
CA SER A 435 41.75 38.29 -18.17
C SER A 435 40.23 38.35 -18.20
N VAL A 436 39.61 38.50 -17.03
CA VAL A 436 38.16 38.64 -16.89
C VAL A 436 37.69 39.98 -17.46
N LEU A 437 38.42 41.07 -17.20
CA LEU A 437 38.14 42.38 -17.79
C LEU A 437 38.17 42.33 -19.33
N LYS A 438 39.15 41.64 -19.93
CA LYS A 438 39.20 41.43 -21.38
C LYS A 438 37.98 40.66 -21.90
N ILE A 439 37.51 39.65 -21.17
CA ILE A 439 36.31 38.88 -21.54
C ILE A 439 35.05 39.74 -21.48
N ILE A 440 34.92 40.60 -20.46
CA ILE A 440 33.81 41.55 -20.33
C ILE A 440 33.79 42.53 -21.51
N ASP A 441 34.95 43.12 -21.83
CA ASP A 441 35.13 44.04 -22.96
C ASP A 441 34.75 43.39 -24.30
N CYS A 442 35.33 42.23 -24.60
CA CYS A 442 35.03 41.47 -25.81
C CYS A 442 33.54 41.10 -25.89
N SER A 443 32.91 40.78 -24.76
CA SER A 443 31.48 40.43 -24.73
C SER A 443 30.59 41.64 -24.99
N PHE A 444 30.89 42.81 -24.42
CA PHE A 444 30.16 44.03 -24.76
C PHE A 444 30.36 44.42 -26.23
N HIS A 445 31.59 44.36 -26.75
CA HIS A 445 31.90 44.67 -28.14
C HIS A 445 31.16 43.74 -29.11
N SER A 446 31.19 42.43 -28.86
CA SER A 446 30.52 41.43 -29.71
C SER A 446 28.98 41.58 -29.73
N LEU A 447 28.40 42.20 -28.70
CA LEU A 447 26.97 42.46 -28.61
C LEU A 447 26.59 43.86 -29.12
N GLY A 448 27.56 44.68 -29.55
CA GLY A 448 27.32 46.06 -29.98
C GLY A 448 26.86 46.99 -28.84
N ILE A 449 27.11 46.63 -27.58
CA ILE A 449 26.66 47.40 -26.42
C ILE A 449 27.71 48.46 -26.08
N LYS A 450 27.30 49.74 -26.08
CA LYS A 450 28.16 50.85 -25.65
C LYS A 450 28.51 50.70 -24.17
N HIS A 451 29.80 50.79 -23.87
CA HIS A 451 30.32 50.65 -22.52
C HIS A 451 31.58 51.50 -22.34
N SER A 452 31.92 51.82 -21.09
CA SER A 452 33.08 52.64 -20.72
C SER A 452 33.84 51.99 -19.55
N PRO A 453 35.18 52.02 -19.55
CA PRO A 453 35.98 51.48 -18.45
C PRO A 453 35.79 52.30 -17.17
N LEU A 454 35.69 51.62 -16.03
CA LEU A 454 35.66 52.20 -14.69
C LEU A 454 37.09 52.20 -14.15
N ARG A 455 37.66 53.37 -13.91
CA ARG A 455 39.01 53.50 -13.34
C ARG A 455 38.97 54.27 -12.03
N SER A 456 39.78 53.83 -11.07
CA SER A 456 40.04 54.58 -9.83
C SER A 456 41.52 54.47 -9.48
N ARG A 457 42.17 55.61 -9.20
CA ARG A 457 43.60 55.70 -8.88
C ARG A 457 44.51 54.95 -9.88
N GLY A 458 44.18 55.01 -11.18
CA GLY A 458 44.93 54.35 -12.26
C GLY A 458 44.62 52.86 -12.47
N LEU A 459 43.90 52.20 -11.55
CA LEU A 459 43.50 50.79 -11.66
C LEU A 459 42.20 50.65 -12.45
N HIS A 460 42.16 49.69 -13.36
CA HIS A 460 40.94 49.31 -14.09
C HIS A 460 40.10 48.39 -13.20
N LEU A 461 38.91 48.85 -12.82
CA LEU A 461 38.05 48.19 -11.84
C LEU A 461 36.83 47.49 -12.45
N GLY A 462 36.59 47.64 -13.75
CA GLY A 462 35.40 47.11 -14.39
C GLY A 462 34.91 47.94 -15.56
N TYR A 463 33.68 47.65 -16.00
CA TYR A 463 33.02 48.37 -17.09
C TYR A 463 31.63 48.86 -16.67
N SER A 464 31.21 49.98 -17.25
CA SER A 464 29.88 50.56 -17.10
C SER A 464 29.17 50.62 -18.44
N SER A 465 27.91 50.23 -18.48
CA SER A 465 27.01 50.38 -19.63
C SER A 465 25.81 51.26 -19.25
N GLY A 466 25.22 51.93 -20.23
CA GLY A 466 24.18 52.94 -20.05
C GLY A 466 22.77 52.38 -19.81
N SER A 467 21.79 53.30 -19.79
CA SER A 467 20.40 53.02 -19.39
C SER A 467 19.69 52.00 -20.28
N SER A 468 19.94 52.00 -21.60
CA SER A 468 19.32 51.04 -22.53
C SER A 468 19.61 49.59 -22.15
N PHE A 469 20.86 49.28 -21.80
CA PHE A 469 21.24 47.93 -21.36
C PHE A 469 20.75 47.66 -19.94
N ALA A 470 20.77 48.66 -19.05
CA ALA A 470 20.22 48.53 -17.70
C ALA A 470 18.73 48.15 -17.71
N SER A 471 17.91 48.82 -18.51
CA SER A 471 16.50 48.50 -18.66
C SER A 471 16.29 47.09 -19.20
N GLN A 472 17.09 46.65 -20.18
CA GLN A 472 17.01 45.29 -20.72
C GLN A 472 17.30 44.22 -19.66
N ILE A 473 18.34 44.41 -18.85
CA ILE A 473 18.75 43.47 -17.79
C ILE A 473 17.72 43.44 -16.65
N ILE A 474 17.20 44.62 -16.25
CA ILE A 474 16.13 44.73 -15.24
C ILE A 474 14.86 43.99 -15.72
N ASN A 475 14.46 44.19 -16.98
CA ASN A 475 13.29 43.53 -17.55
C ASN A 475 13.42 42.00 -17.61
N GLN A 476 14.64 41.48 -17.66
CA GLN A 476 14.91 40.04 -17.60
C GLN A 476 14.91 39.46 -16.17
N GLY A 477 14.64 40.28 -15.15
CA GLY A 477 14.59 39.84 -13.75
C GLY A 477 15.97 39.71 -13.10
N ALA A 478 17.04 40.15 -13.76
CA ALA A 478 18.40 40.16 -13.24
C ALA A 478 18.65 41.38 -12.31
N SER A 479 17.69 41.76 -11.47
CA SER A 479 17.77 42.96 -10.61
C SER A 479 17.84 42.62 -9.12
N GLY A 480 18.18 43.59 -8.27
CA GLY A 480 18.16 43.42 -6.81
C GLY A 480 19.46 43.79 -6.09
N ARG A 481 19.39 43.91 -4.77
CA ARG A 481 20.56 44.10 -3.90
C ARG A 481 21.23 42.75 -3.62
N SER A 482 22.45 42.75 -3.11
CA SER A 482 23.21 41.50 -2.83
C SER A 482 22.44 40.44 -2.03
N GLY A 483 21.55 40.84 -1.12
CA GLY A 483 20.71 39.91 -0.33
C GLY A 483 19.43 39.43 -1.03
N THR A 484 19.04 40.02 -2.16
CA THR A 484 17.80 39.71 -2.90
C THR A 484 18.07 39.34 -4.36
N LYS A 485 19.33 39.23 -4.78
CA LYS A 485 19.70 38.77 -6.14
C LYS A 485 19.13 37.37 -6.39
N ARG A 486 18.75 37.09 -7.64
CA ARG A 486 18.20 35.81 -8.11
C ARG A 486 18.81 35.43 -9.46
N VAL A 487 18.72 34.15 -9.82
CA VAL A 487 18.96 33.75 -11.22
C VAL A 487 17.82 34.34 -12.08
N PRO A 488 18.13 34.99 -13.22
CA PRO A 488 17.10 35.49 -14.12
C PRO A 488 16.17 34.34 -14.58
N PRO A 489 14.83 34.46 -14.50
CA PRO A 489 13.91 33.35 -14.79
C PRO A 489 14.13 32.69 -16.16
N ILE A 490 14.52 33.48 -17.17
CA ILE A 490 14.81 32.99 -18.53
C ILE A 490 15.88 31.89 -18.55
N ILE A 491 16.86 31.93 -17.63
CA ILE A 491 17.96 30.95 -17.57
C ILE A 491 17.44 29.52 -17.34
N PHE A 492 16.38 29.37 -16.55
CA PHE A 492 15.79 28.04 -16.27
C PHE A 492 15.19 27.39 -17.51
N SER A 493 14.78 28.18 -18.51
CA SER A 493 14.21 27.73 -19.78
C SER A 493 15.24 27.43 -20.87
N LEU A 494 16.52 27.80 -20.69
CA LEU A 494 17.54 27.62 -21.73
C LEU A 494 18.07 26.18 -21.77
N SER A 495 18.77 25.82 -22.85
CA SER A 495 19.50 24.54 -22.98
C SER A 495 20.62 24.39 -21.93
N ASN A 496 21.03 23.16 -21.62
CA ASN A 496 22.15 22.91 -20.70
C ASN A 496 23.45 23.60 -21.14
N ILE A 497 23.72 23.69 -22.45
CA ILE A 497 24.91 24.38 -23.00
C ILE A 497 24.88 25.87 -22.62
N GLN A 498 23.74 26.53 -22.81
CA GLN A 498 23.57 27.94 -22.48
C GLN A 498 23.61 28.19 -20.96
N VAL A 499 22.97 27.33 -20.16
CA VAL A 499 23.06 27.41 -18.70
C VAL A 499 24.50 27.23 -18.22
N ALA A 500 25.29 26.37 -18.87
CA ALA A 500 26.70 26.20 -18.55
C ALA A 500 27.51 27.49 -18.79
N HIS A 501 27.24 28.24 -19.86
CA HIS A 501 27.86 29.55 -20.09
C HIS A 501 27.54 30.55 -18.97
N TYR A 502 26.28 30.61 -18.55
CA TYR A 502 25.86 31.46 -17.44
C TYR A 502 26.53 31.06 -16.11
N LEU A 503 26.50 29.77 -15.75
CA LEU A 503 27.11 29.26 -14.53
C LEU A 503 28.63 29.44 -14.52
N ARG A 504 29.30 29.19 -15.65
CA ARG A 504 30.75 29.41 -15.82
C ARG A 504 31.14 30.85 -15.48
N ALA A 505 30.37 31.81 -15.98
CA ALA A 505 30.58 33.22 -15.72
C ALA A 505 30.25 33.63 -14.28
N TYR A 506 29.18 33.10 -13.70
CA TYR A 506 28.84 33.33 -12.30
C TYR A 506 29.95 32.82 -11.35
N TYR A 507 30.41 31.58 -11.56
CA TYR A 507 31.51 30.97 -10.80
C TYR A 507 32.87 31.62 -11.08
N GLU A 508 33.06 32.30 -12.22
CA GLU A 508 34.25 33.13 -12.42
C GLU A 508 34.27 34.33 -11.47
N GLY A 509 33.13 34.98 -11.22
CA GLY A 509 33.04 36.10 -10.28
C GLY A 509 33.10 35.64 -8.82
N ASP A 510 32.01 35.03 -8.35
CA ASP A 510 31.82 34.70 -6.93
C ASP A 510 32.38 33.31 -6.54
N GLY A 511 32.90 32.55 -7.51
CA GLY A 511 33.36 31.19 -7.32
C GLY A 511 34.87 31.04 -7.15
N GLY A 512 35.27 30.05 -6.36
CA GLY A 512 36.65 29.70 -6.07
C GLY A 512 36.89 28.21 -6.03
N VAL A 513 38.15 27.82 -6.29
CA VAL A 513 38.65 26.45 -6.12
C VAL A 513 39.43 26.42 -4.80
N GLU A 514 38.93 25.66 -3.84
CA GLU A 514 39.59 25.40 -2.55
C GLU A 514 40.25 24.01 -2.56
N THR A 515 40.92 23.65 -1.48
CA THR A 515 41.66 22.39 -1.32
C THR A 515 40.85 21.12 -1.61
N HIS A 516 39.52 21.12 -1.39
CA HIS A 516 38.67 19.93 -1.54
C HIS A 516 37.33 20.18 -2.24
N GLU A 517 37.06 21.42 -2.65
CA GLU A 517 35.75 21.81 -3.16
C GLU A 517 35.84 23.02 -4.08
N VAL A 518 34.89 23.10 -5.02
CA VAL A 518 34.57 24.36 -5.71
C VAL A 518 33.42 25.00 -4.95
N ASN A 519 33.52 26.28 -4.61
CA ASN A 519 32.45 26.95 -3.88
C ASN A 519 32.13 28.32 -4.48
N ALA A 520 30.89 28.77 -4.26
CA ALA A 520 30.46 30.15 -4.53
C ALA A 520 29.70 30.67 -3.31
N THR A 521 29.93 31.92 -2.91
CA THR A 521 29.32 32.51 -1.70
C THR A 521 28.41 33.68 -2.07
N THR A 522 27.18 33.68 -1.58
CA THR A 522 26.19 34.75 -1.81
C THR A 522 25.49 35.16 -0.52
N LYS A 523 25.03 36.41 -0.44
CA LYS A 523 24.18 36.89 0.66
C LYS A 523 22.71 36.48 0.46
N SER A 524 22.30 36.17 -0.77
CA SER A 524 20.94 35.78 -1.12
C SER A 524 20.73 34.28 -0.89
N LYS A 525 19.83 33.92 0.03
CA LYS A 525 19.39 32.53 0.25
C LYS A 525 18.74 31.97 -1.01
N ASP A 526 18.00 32.82 -1.73
CA ASP A 526 17.28 32.39 -2.90
C ASP A 526 18.21 32.14 -4.08
N LEU A 527 19.26 32.94 -4.24
CA LEU A 527 20.28 32.69 -5.27
C LEU A 527 21.01 31.37 -5.03
N SER A 528 21.33 31.02 -3.77
CA SER A 528 21.98 29.74 -3.47
C SER A 528 21.08 28.54 -3.78
N SER A 529 19.77 28.69 -3.55
CA SER A 529 18.73 27.72 -3.97
C SER A 529 18.64 27.61 -5.48
N ASP A 530 18.52 28.75 -6.21
CA ASP A 530 18.44 28.81 -7.67
C ASP A 530 19.65 28.13 -8.34
N LEU A 531 20.87 28.43 -7.87
CA LEU A 531 22.11 27.81 -8.36
C LEU A 531 22.10 26.29 -8.15
N THR A 532 21.57 25.83 -7.00
CA THR A 532 21.45 24.39 -6.72
C THR A 532 20.51 23.72 -7.71
N TYR A 533 19.35 24.32 -8.02
CA TYR A 533 18.44 23.83 -9.06
C TYR A 533 19.11 23.77 -10.45
N LEU A 534 19.90 24.78 -10.82
CA LEU A 534 20.62 24.78 -12.10
C LEU A 534 21.71 23.70 -12.14
N LEU A 535 22.46 23.49 -11.06
CA LEU A 535 23.52 22.47 -10.99
C LEU A 535 22.95 21.05 -11.09
N LEU A 536 21.74 20.81 -10.56
CA LEU A 536 21.04 19.53 -10.72
C LEU A 536 20.73 19.20 -12.19
N ARG A 537 20.64 20.18 -13.10
CA ARG A 537 20.50 19.91 -14.55
C ARG A 537 21.71 19.22 -15.17
N PHE A 538 22.86 19.31 -14.52
CA PHE A 538 24.12 18.67 -14.92
C PHE A 538 24.41 17.41 -14.08
N GLY A 539 23.47 16.99 -13.24
CA GLY A 539 23.66 15.89 -12.29
C GLY A 539 24.67 16.21 -11.18
N ILE A 540 24.86 17.50 -10.87
CA ILE A 540 25.80 17.99 -9.85
C ILE A 540 25.02 18.28 -8.56
N VAL A 541 25.25 17.47 -7.53
CA VAL A 541 24.60 17.62 -6.23
C VAL A 541 25.44 18.53 -5.32
N ALA A 542 25.15 19.84 -5.36
CA ALA A 542 25.84 20.84 -4.54
C ALA A 542 25.24 20.96 -3.13
N ARG A 543 26.04 21.30 -2.12
CA ARG A 543 25.60 21.53 -0.73
C ARG A 543 25.47 23.02 -0.42
N ILE A 544 24.49 23.40 0.38
CA ILE A 544 24.33 24.78 0.88
C ILE A 544 24.82 24.82 2.33
N ARG A 545 25.82 25.67 2.61
CA ARG A 545 26.35 25.91 3.95
C ARG A 545 26.12 27.36 4.37
N THR A 546 25.87 27.58 5.65
CA THR A 546 25.76 28.92 6.21
C THR A 546 27.13 29.39 6.72
N LYS A 547 27.57 30.60 6.37
CA LYS A 547 28.79 31.24 6.87
C LYS A 547 28.49 32.63 7.43
N HIS A 548 29.19 33.01 8.50
CA HIS A 548 29.14 34.38 9.01
C HIS A 548 30.33 35.17 8.45
N LYS A 549 30.06 36.22 7.66
CA LYS A 549 31.08 37.13 7.10
C LYS A 549 30.69 38.58 7.37
N SER A 550 31.68 39.43 7.64
CA SER A 550 31.48 40.88 7.67
C SER A 550 31.40 41.41 6.24
N ALA A 551 30.51 42.36 5.97
CA ALA A 551 30.44 42.98 4.65
C ALA A 551 31.72 43.76 4.36
N THR A 552 32.29 43.58 3.16
CA THR A 552 33.56 44.19 2.74
C THR A 552 33.50 45.72 2.63
N ASN A 553 32.30 46.29 2.53
CA ASN A 553 32.08 47.71 2.18
C ASN A 553 31.44 48.56 3.30
N THR A 554 31.34 48.08 4.55
CA THR A 554 30.77 48.86 5.66
C THR A 554 31.76 49.07 6.80
N SER A 555 31.89 50.32 7.25
CA SER A 555 32.71 50.73 8.40
C SER A 555 32.28 50.07 9.71
N SER A 556 31.00 49.69 9.83
CA SER A 556 30.49 48.80 10.87
C SER A 556 30.80 47.34 10.49
N LYS A 557 31.74 46.70 11.20
CA LYS A 557 32.15 45.29 11.03
C LYS A 557 31.07 44.28 11.48
N THR A 558 29.78 44.56 11.28
CA THR A 558 28.70 43.64 11.65
C THR A 558 28.75 42.36 10.81
N LYS A 559 28.84 41.20 11.46
CA LYS A 559 28.87 39.88 10.80
C LYS A 559 27.46 39.53 10.32
N GLY A 560 27.27 39.41 9.01
CA GLY A 560 26.04 38.95 8.38
C GLY A 560 26.08 37.46 8.03
N VAL A 561 24.89 36.86 7.82
CA VAL A 561 24.74 35.49 7.35
C VAL A 561 24.88 35.45 5.82
N TYR A 562 25.72 34.55 5.32
CA TYR A 562 25.94 34.26 3.91
C TYR A 562 25.73 32.76 3.65
N TYR A 563 25.38 32.43 2.41
CA TYR A 563 25.14 31.08 1.94
C TYR A 563 26.23 30.70 0.95
N GLN A 564 26.91 29.59 1.21
CA GLN A 564 27.95 29.05 0.36
C GLN A 564 27.42 27.80 -0.34
N VAL A 565 27.40 27.81 -1.66
CA VAL A 565 27.10 26.65 -2.50
C VAL A 565 28.42 25.93 -2.78
N THR A 566 28.55 24.71 -2.26
CA THR A 566 29.76 23.90 -2.31
C THR A 566 29.55 22.69 -3.21
N ILE A 567 30.42 22.51 -4.19
CA ILE A 567 30.54 21.34 -5.05
C ILE A 567 31.75 20.55 -4.58
N SER A 568 31.49 19.33 -4.10
CA SER A 568 32.51 18.46 -3.51
C SER A 568 32.28 17.02 -3.93
N GLY A 569 33.34 16.20 -3.86
CA GLY A 569 33.31 14.82 -4.35
C GLY A 569 33.72 14.75 -5.81
N LYS A 570 34.51 13.72 -6.15
CA LYS A 570 35.18 13.61 -7.46
C LYS A 570 34.19 13.63 -8.62
N ASP A 571 33.12 12.84 -8.56
CA ASP A 571 32.09 12.79 -9.61
C ASP A 571 31.44 14.17 -9.89
N ASN A 572 31.03 14.88 -8.84
CA ASN A 572 30.46 16.23 -8.98
C ASN A 572 31.49 17.24 -9.53
N LEU A 573 32.76 17.14 -9.11
CA LEU A 573 33.84 18.02 -9.57
C LEU A 573 34.23 17.72 -11.03
N GLU A 574 34.23 16.46 -11.44
CA GLU A 574 34.47 16.05 -12.83
C GLU A 574 33.34 16.54 -13.74
N LYS A 575 32.08 16.36 -13.33
CA LYS A 575 30.91 16.93 -14.02
C LYS A 575 31.02 18.45 -14.14
N PHE A 576 31.39 19.13 -13.05
CA PHE A 576 31.59 20.58 -13.08
C PHE A 576 32.72 20.97 -14.04
N ALA A 577 33.88 20.32 -13.98
CA ALA A 577 35.03 20.61 -14.84
C ALA A 577 34.73 20.39 -16.33
N HIS A 578 34.05 19.28 -16.65
CA HIS A 578 33.75 18.91 -18.03
C HIS A 578 32.60 19.74 -18.62
N GLN A 579 31.53 19.98 -17.85
CA GLN A 579 30.30 20.58 -18.38
C GLN A 579 30.22 22.09 -18.15
N ILE A 580 30.82 22.62 -17.08
CA ILE A 580 30.71 24.04 -16.68
C ILE A 580 32.09 24.70 -16.70
N GLY A 581 32.98 24.39 -15.75
CA GLY A 581 34.33 24.97 -15.63
C GLY A 581 34.32 26.46 -15.31
N PHE A 582 35.46 27.12 -15.53
CA PHE A 582 35.69 28.55 -15.33
C PHE A 582 35.97 29.27 -16.67
N LEU A 583 35.85 30.59 -16.71
CA LEU A 583 36.21 31.39 -17.88
C LEU A 583 37.73 31.47 -18.07
N THR A 584 38.48 31.54 -16.97
CA THR A 584 39.94 31.73 -17.02
C THR A 584 40.72 30.41 -17.00
N ALA A 585 41.80 30.35 -17.77
CA ALA A 585 42.70 29.20 -17.79
C ALA A 585 43.35 28.94 -16.42
N ALA A 586 43.62 30.01 -15.65
CA ALA A 586 44.21 29.90 -14.32
C ALA A 586 43.30 29.16 -13.32
N LYS A 587 42.00 29.49 -13.26
CA LYS A 587 41.06 28.77 -12.38
C LYS A 587 40.81 27.33 -12.85
N ASN A 588 40.73 27.10 -14.17
CA ASN A 588 40.63 25.75 -14.71
C ASN A 588 41.86 24.88 -14.40
N ALA A 589 43.07 25.45 -14.42
CA ALA A 589 44.29 24.74 -14.02
C ALA A 589 44.26 24.35 -12.55
N ARG A 590 43.80 25.23 -11.65
CA ARG A 590 43.59 24.91 -10.23
C ARG A 590 42.54 23.81 -10.02
N LEU A 591 41.44 23.85 -10.78
CA LEU A 591 40.42 22.80 -10.75
C LEU A 591 40.99 21.44 -11.21
N LYS A 592 41.84 21.44 -12.23
CA LYS A 592 42.52 20.23 -12.71
C LYS A 592 43.48 19.67 -11.64
N GLN A 593 44.28 20.52 -11.00
CA GLN A 593 45.14 20.12 -9.88
C GLN A 593 44.32 19.55 -8.70
N LEU A 594 43.16 20.15 -8.40
CA LEU A 594 42.23 19.61 -7.41
C LEU A 594 41.76 18.20 -7.79
N LEU A 595 41.36 17.97 -9.03
CA LEU A 595 40.93 16.64 -9.50
C LEU A 595 42.04 15.59 -9.43
N GLU A 596 43.27 15.96 -9.81
CA GLU A 596 44.44 15.08 -9.74
C GLU A 596 44.84 14.73 -8.30
N SER A 597 44.61 15.63 -7.34
CA SER A 597 44.90 15.38 -5.93
C SER A 597 43.86 14.52 -5.20
N ILE A 598 42.74 14.15 -5.83
CA ILE A 598 41.69 13.30 -5.25
C ILE A 598 41.81 11.87 -5.82
N PRO A 599 42.47 10.93 -5.11
CA PRO A 599 42.78 9.60 -5.63
C PRO A 599 41.54 8.70 -5.78
N VAL A 600 40.55 8.84 -4.90
CA VAL A 600 39.29 8.06 -4.92
C VAL A 600 38.12 9.03 -4.69
N GLY A 601 37.05 8.88 -5.47
CA GLY A 601 35.84 9.68 -5.27
C GLY A 601 35.28 9.48 -3.87
N ASN A 602 35.11 10.58 -3.13
CA ASN A 602 34.55 10.53 -1.78
C ASN A 602 33.13 9.93 -1.83
N THR A 603 33.01 8.67 -1.41
CA THR A 603 31.82 7.81 -1.53
C THR A 603 30.66 8.23 -0.61
N ASN A 604 30.87 9.22 0.27
CA ASN A 604 29.92 9.59 1.33
C ASN A 604 28.94 10.72 0.95
N THR A 605 28.63 10.89 -0.34
CA THR A 605 27.79 11.99 -0.84
C THR A 605 26.47 11.55 -1.48
N ASP A 606 26.46 10.48 -2.28
CA ASP A 606 25.26 9.82 -2.84
C ASP A 606 25.24 8.36 -2.35
N THR A 607 24.79 8.18 -1.11
CA THR A 607 24.70 6.87 -0.45
C THR A 607 23.26 6.43 -0.31
N ILE A 608 23.02 5.11 -0.32
CA ILE A 608 21.69 4.53 -0.14
C ILE A 608 21.59 3.99 1.29
N PRO A 609 20.74 4.58 2.16
CA PRO A 609 20.70 4.24 3.57
C PRO A 609 19.85 3.00 3.86
N SER A 610 20.06 2.43 5.05
CA SER A 610 19.19 1.43 5.67
C SER A 610 19.05 0.10 4.90
N LEU A 611 20.10 -0.38 4.23
CA LEU A 611 20.06 -1.63 3.43
C LEU A 611 20.35 -2.90 4.23
N GLU A 612 20.69 -2.79 5.51
CA GLU A 612 21.11 -3.88 6.39
C GLU A 612 20.08 -5.04 6.42
N PRO A 613 18.76 -4.80 6.52
CA PRO A 613 17.77 -5.89 6.53
C PRO A 613 17.74 -6.71 5.23
N ILE A 614 17.91 -6.05 4.08
CA ILE A 614 17.95 -6.71 2.78
C ILE A 614 19.22 -7.55 2.67
N PHE A 615 20.38 -6.97 3.00
CA PHE A 615 21.66 -7.68 2.94
C PHE A 615 21.77 -8.81 3.95
N ASN A 616 21.16 -8.69 5.14
CA ASN A 616 21.09 -9.79 6.10
C ASN A 616 20.32 -10.98 5.55
N SER A 617 19.17 -10.73 4.91
CA SER A 617 18.41 -11.81 4.30
C SER A 617 19.10 -12.41 3.06
N LEU A 618 19.75 -11.59 2.23
CA LEU A 618 20.57 -12.09 1.11
C LEU A 618 21.74 -12.93 1.61
N TYR A 619 22.41 -12.51 2.69
CA TYR A 619 23.48 -13.27 3.34
C TYR A 619 22.97 -14.64 3.82
N GLN A 620 21.88 -14.68 4.57
CA GLN A 620 21.29 -15.93 5.05
C GLN A 620 20.82 -16.86 3.91
N SER A 621 20.39 -16.29 2.79
CA SER A 621 19.87 -17.05 1.65
C SER A 621 20.98 -17.61 0.77
N LEU A 622 22.04 -16.84 0.51
CA LEU A 622 23.09 -17.15 -0.46
C LEU A 622 24.38 -17.70 0.17
N TYR A 623 24.61 -17.38 1.45
CA TYR A 623 25.82 -17.74 2.23
C TYR A 623 25.45 -18.30 3.62
N PRO A 624 24.62 -19.36 3.70
CA PRO A 624 24.10 -19.86 4.99
C PRO A 624 25.13 -20.60 5.85
N THR A 625 26.25 -21.05 5.30
CA THR A 625 27.22 -21.92 5.99
C THR A 625 28.63 -21.34 5.94
N SER A 626 29.43 -21.66 6.95
CA SER A 626 30.84 -21.23 7.07
C SER A 626 31.73 -21.74 5.92
N GLU A 627 31.30 -22.81 5.25
CA GLU A 627 31.98 -23.35 4.07
C GLU A 627 31.95 -22.41 2.86
N ILE A 628 30.93 -21.56 2.76
CA ILE A 628 30.83 -20.58 1.67
C ILE A 628 31.21 -19.21 2.23
N LYS A 629 32.45 -18.79 1.96
CA LYS A 629 32.89 -17.44 2.33
C LYS A 629 32.12 -16.38 1.55
N ALA A 630 31.38 -15.54 2.25
CA ALA A 630 30.75 -14.37 1.67
C ALA A 630 31.81 -13.30 1.32
N PRO A 631 31.65 -12.59 0.19
CA PRO A 631 32.45 -11.40 -0.11
C PRO A 631 32.40 -10.36 1.02
N GLN A 632 33.54 -9.73 1.34
CA GLN A 632 33.64 -8.76 2.45
C GLN A 632 32.61 -7.63 2.33
N ILE A 633 32.39 -7.10 1.12
CA ILE A 633 31.40 -6.06 0.85
C ILE A 633 29.97 -6.45 1.30
N ILE A 634 29.57 -7.72 1.18
CA ILE A 634 28.24 -8.18 1.61
C ILE A 634 28.19 -8.28 3.14
N VAL A 635 29.31 -8.66 3.79
CA VAL A 635 29.42 -8.73 5.25
C VAL A 635 29.33 -7.34 5.87
N ASP A 636 30.08 -6.38 5.33
CA ASP A 636 30.10 -5.00 5.81
C ASP A 636 28.72 -4.35 5.68
N LEU A 637 28.04 -4.56 4.54
CA LEU A 637 26.69 -4.04 4.29
C LEU A 637 25.61 -4.72 5.15
N LYS A 638 25.77 -6.01 5.45
CA LYS A 638 24.90 -6.71 6.41
C LYS A 638 25.01 -6.10 7.81
N ASN A 639 26.23 -5.79 8.22
CA ASN A 639 26.51 -5.28 9.57
C ASN A 639 26.25 -3.78 9.70
N GLY A 640 26.02 -3.07 8.58
CA GLY A 640 25.78 -1.63 8.58
C GLY A 640 27.03 -0.79 8.85
N GLU A 641 28.22 -1.31 8.55
CA GLU A 641 29.50 -0.62 8.77
C GLU A 641 29.57 0.73 8.03
N TYR A 642 28.92 0.81 6.86
CA TYR A 642 28.79 2.03 6.07
C TYR A 642 27.57 1.98 5.14
N GLN A 643 27.18 3.15 4.62
CA GLN A 643 26.14 3.25 3.59
C GLN A 643 26.78 3.19 2.20
N PRO A 644 26.38 2.26 1.31
CA PRO A 644 27.04 2.10 0.02
C PRO A 644 26.70 3.26 -0.92
N SER A 645 27.70 3.66 -1.70
CA SER A 645 27.46 4.35 -2.97
C SER A 645 26.77 3.42 -3.97
N ARG A 646 26.17 3.99 -5.02
CA ARG A 646 25.51 3.21 -6.08
C ARG A 646 26.45 2.21 -6.76
N THR A 647 27.70 2.60 -7.02
CA THR A 647 28.69 1.72 -7.63
C THR A 647 29.05 0.54 -6.71
N GLN A 648 29.18 0.79 -5.41
CA GLN A 648 29.39 -0.27 -4.42
C GLN A 648 28.16 -1.18 -4.33
N LEU A 649 26.95 -0.61 -4.36
CA LEU A 649 25.71 -1.37 -4.36
C LEU A 649 25.58 -2.26 -5.60
N LEU A 650 25.85 -1.74 -6.81
CA LEU A 650 25.88 -2.52 -8.05
C LEU A 650 26.94 -3.63 -8.02
N THR A 651 28.11 -3.34 -7.45
CA THR A 651 29.15 -4.36 -7.24
C THR A 651 28.63 -5.50 -6.34
N ALA A 652 27.98 -5.16 -5.22
CA ALA A 652 27.39 -6.16 -4.33
C ALA A 652 26.26 -6.96 -5.00
N ILE A 653 25.39 -6.29 -5.78
CA ILE A 653 24.33 -6.94 -6.58
C ILE A 653 24.94 -7.95 -7.54
N ASN A 654 25.95 -7.56 -8.32
CA ASN A 654 26.59 -8.44 -9.31
C ASN A 654 27.23 -9.68 -8.64
N LEU A 655 27.80 -9.53 -7.45
CA LEU A 655 28.34 -10.66 -6.68
C LEU A 655 27.25 -11.63 -6.23
N CYS A 656 26.11 -11.13 -5.75
CA CYS A 656 24.94 -11.94 -5.39
C CYS A 656 24.35 -12.66 -6.62
N GLU A 657 24.28 -12.00 -7.78
CA GLU A 657 23.75 -12.58 -9.01
C GLU A 657 24.66 -13.66 -9.58
N LYS A 658 25.97 -13.43 -9.54
CA LYS A 658 26.96 -14.48 -9.86
C LYS A 658 26.72 -15.70 -8.98
N ARG A 659 26.50 -15.50 -7.68
CA ARG A 659 26.21 -16.60 -6.73
C ARG A 659 24.90 -17.32 -7.05
N ILE A 660 23.84 -16.59 -7.43
CA ILE A 660 22.58 -17.19 -7.86
C ILE A 660 22.76 -18.02 -9.15
N SER A 661 23.55 -17.52 -10.11
CA SER A 661 23.87 -18.25 -11.34
C SER A 661 24.59 -19.58 -11.04
N GLU A 662 25.57 -19.57 -10.12
CA GLU A 662 26.24 -20.78 -9.66
C GLU A 662 25.24 -21.80 -9.09
N LEU A 663 24.30 -21.35 -8.25
CA LEU A 663 23.27 -22.22 -7.66
C LEU A 663 22.26 -22.74 -8.71
N ARG A 664 21.93 -21.95 -9.73
CA ARG A 664 21.05 -22.37 -10.83
C ARG A 664 21.69 -23.43 -11.72
N SER A 665 23.01 -23.36 -11.92
CA SER A 665 23.75 -24.36 -12.71
C SER A 665 23.71 -25.77 -12.09
N LEU A 666 23.33 -25.89 -10.81
CA LEU A 666 23.09 -27.19 -10.17
C LEU A 666 21.87 -27.93 -10.71
N SER A 667 20.90 -27.26 -11.34
CA SER A 667 19.67 -27.89 -11.84
C SER A 667 19.94 -29.14 -12.70
N ALA A 668 20.91 -29.06 -13.63
CA ALA A 668 21.31 -30.19 -14.47
C ALA A 668 21.88 -31.37 -13.65
N HIS A 669 22.70 -31.08 -12.64
CA HIS A 669 23.25 -32.10 -11.74
C HIS A 669 22.16 -32.74 -10.88
N ILE A 670 21.23 -31.94 -10.35
CA ILE A 670 20.11 -32.42 -9.53
C ILE A 670 19.16 -33.29 -10.35
N GLU A 671 18.89 -32.93 -11.60
CA GLU A 671 18.02 -33.71 -12.47
C GLU A 671 18.64 -35.08 -12.77
N LEU A 672 19.94 -35.12 -13.08
CA LEU A 672 20.69 -36.37 -13.21
C LEU A 672 20.58 -37.24 -11.95
N LEU A 673 20.71 -36.64 -10.77
CA LEU A 673 20.67 -37.34 -9.48
C LEU A 673 19.27 -37.86 -9.11
N LYS A 674 18.20 -37.19 -9.54
CA LYS A 674 16.81 -37.67 -9.34
C LYS A 674 16.50 -38.94 -10.11
N HIS A 675 17.16 -39.17 -11.24
CA HIS A 675 16.98 -40.37 -12.05
C HIS A 675 17.59 -41.63 -11.43
N LEU A 676 18.38 -41.50 -10.35
CA LEU A 676 18.90 -42.66 -9.63
C LEU A 676 17.72 -43.50 -9.09
N PRO A 677 17.59 -44.76 -9.49
CA PRO A 677 16.46 -45.59 -9.07
C PRO A 677 16.69 -46.18 -7.66
N PRO A 678 15.63 -46.41 -6.87
CA PRO A 678 15.73 -47.29 -5.71
C PRO A 678 15.92 -48.73 -6.17
N VAL A 679 16.82 -49.46 -5.50
CA VAL A 679 17.16 -50.86 -5.83
C VAL A 679 15.92 -51.76 -5.84
N SER A 680 14.99 -51.54 -4.91
CA SER A 680 13.73 -52.29 -4.83
C SER A 680 12.88 -52.18 -6.08
N LYS A 681 12.76 -50.99 -6.67
CA LYS A 681 11.98 -50.76 -7.89
C LYS A 681 12.58 -51.50 -9.08
N LEU A 682 13.92 -51.52 -9.21
CA LEU A 682 14.60 -52.30 -10.25
C LEU A 682 14.36 -53.80 -10.08
N ILE A 683 14.42 -54.30 -8.84
CA ILE A 683 14.14 -55.70 -8.54
C ILE A 683 12.71 -56.07 -8.91
N THR A 684 11.72 -55.25 -8.55
CA THR A 684 10.31 -55.49 -8.88
C THR A 684 10.08 -55.51 -10.39
N ILE A 685 10.60 -54.53 -11.12
CA ILE A 685 10.44 -54.45 -12.59
C ILE A 685 11.15 -55.63 -13.27
N GLY A 686 12.42 -55.86 -12.91
CA GLY A 686 13.23 -56.93 -13.46
C GLY A 686 12.72 -58.33 -13.13
N SER A 687 12.00 -58.51 -12.02
CA SER A 687 11.45 -59.81 -11.62
C SER A 687 10.07 -60.12 -12.22
N LYS A 688 9.30 -59.09 -12.60
CA LYS A 688 7.96 -59.26 -13.21
C LYS A 688 8.00 -59.76 -14.67
N SER A 689 9.07 -59.50 -15.40
CA SER A 689 9.22 -59.93 -16.80
C SER A 689 10.25 -61.05 -16.93
N ARG A 690 9.84 -62.23 -17.41
CA ARG A 690 10.72 -63.39 -17.60
C ARG A 690 11.89 -63.08 -18.54
N ARG A 691 11.65 -62.27 -19.57
CA ARG A 691 12.67 -61.80 -20.54
C ARG A 691 13.70 -60.87 -19.87
N LEU A 692 13.25 -59.84 -19.16
CA LEU A 692 14.16 -58.90 -18.46
C LEU A 692 14.94 -59.60 -17.35
N ASN A 693 14.30 -60.51 -16.63
CA ASN A 693 14.94 -61.28 -15.57
C ASN A 693 16.11 -62.13 -16.10
N HIS A 694 15.93 -62.74 -17.28
CA HIS A 694 16.98 -63.48 -17.97
C HIS A 694 18.12 -62.58 -18.45
N LEU A 695 17.82 -61.42 -19.05
CA LEU A 695 18.83 -60.44 -19.48
C LEU A 695 19.65 -59.91 -18.31
N LEU A 696 19.01 -59.58 -17.19
CA LEU A 696 19.68 -59.15 -15.97
C LEU A 696 20.57 -60.26 -15.39
N TRP A 697 20.15 -61.51 -15.46
CA TRP A 697 20.98 -62.65 -15.05
C TRP A 697 22.20 -62.83 -15.96
N GLN A 698 22.06 -62.67 -17.28
CA GLN A 698 23.17 -62.74 -18.23
C GLN A 698 24.21 -61.64 -17.98
N GLN A 699 23.77 -60.40 -17.71
CA GLN A 699 24.68 -59.26 -17.55
C GLN A 699 25.31 -59.15 -16.15
N LEU A 700 24.59 -59.55 -15.09
CA LEU A 700 25.04 -59.34 -13.70
C LEU A 700 25.33 -60.65 -12.94
N GLY A 701 24.96 -61.81 -13.49
CA GLY A 701 25.21 -63.13 -12.90
C GLY A 701 24.77 -63.25 -11.44
N GLN A 702 25.68 -63.75 -10.59
CA GLN A 702 25.42 -63.92 -9.16
C GLN A 702 25.06 -62.61 -8.45
N SER A 703 25.54 -61.45 -8.93
CA SER A 703 25.21 -60.15 -8.34
C SER A 703 23.73 -59.82 -8.47
N TRP A 704 23.04 -60.26 -9.53
CA TRP A 704 21.58 -60.13 -9.65
C TRP A 704 20.84 -60.99 -8.62
N ARG A 705 21.38 -62.18 -8.29
CA ARG A 705 20.84 -63.04 -7.20
C ARG A 705 20.90 -62.34 -5.86
N VAL A 706 22.07 -61.76 -5.56
CA VAL A 706 22.35 -61.05 -4.31
C VAL A 706 21.42 -59.85 -4.17
N MET A 707 21.21 -59.09 -5.25
CA MET A 707 20.27 -57.97 -5.28
C MET A 707 18.83 -58.42 -4.99
N LYS A 708 18.30 -59.43 -5.69
CA LYS A 708 16.92 -59.90 -5.49
C LYS A 708 16.62 -60.36 -4.06
N ARG A 709 17.59 -61.02 -3.43
CA ARG A 709 17.43 -61.61 -2.09
C ARG A 709 17.82 -60.66 -0.96
N TYR A 710 18.26 -59.43 -1.28
CA TYR A 710 18.76 -58.45 -0.30
C TYR A 710 19.87 -58.99 0.63
N LEU A 711 20.68 -59.94 0.15
CA LEU A 711 21.66 -60.64 0.99
C LEU A 711 22.82 -59.73 1.43
N HIS A 712 23.28 -58.82 0.54
CA HIS A 712 24.31 -57.82 0.83
C HIS A 712 24.02 -56.50 0.08
N PRO A 713 24.50 -55.33 0.57
CA PRO A 713 24.34 -54.06 -0.12
C PRO A 713 25.02 -54.09 -1.51
N PRO A 714 24.29 -53.83 -2.60
CA PRO A 714 24.87 -53.93 -3.94
C PRO A 714 25.84 -52.79 -4.25
N LEU A 715 26.85 -53.11 -5.05
CA LEU A 715 27.81 -52.14 -5.59
C LEU A 715 27.13 -51.21 -6.59
N ALA A 716 27.53 -49.93 -6.59
CA ALA A 716 26.92 -48.90 -7.41
C ALA A 716 26.95 -49.23 -8.91
N GLN A 717 28.07 -49.76 -9.39
CA GLN A 717 28.24 -50.13 -10.80
C GLN A 717 27.24 -51.21 -11.24
N ASN A 718 26.95 -52.19 -10.38
CA ASN A 718 26.00 -53.26 -10.67
C ASN A 718 24.55 -52.76 -10.68
N VAL A 719 24.22 -51.80 -9.80
CA VAL A 719 22.89 -51.18 -9.77
C VAL A 719 22.66 -50.30 -11.01
N LEU A 720 23.65 -49.51 -11.41
CA LEU A 720 23.58 -48.66 -12.60
C LEU A 720 23.52 -49.49 -13.89
N LEU A 721 24.25 -50.61 -13.96
CA LEU A 721 24.15 -51.54 -15.07
C LEU A 721 22.76 -52.19 -15.14
N ALA A 722 22.19 -52.63 -14.00
CA ALA A 722 20.82 -53.13 -13.95
C ALA A 722 19.79 -52.09 -14.42
N TYR A 723 19.98 -50.82 -14.06
CA TYR A 723 19.14 -49.73 -14.55
C TYR A 723 19.23 -49.56 -16.07
N GLN A 724 20.44 -49.60 -16.62
CA GLN A 724 20.66 -49.55 -18.07
C GLN A 724 19.99 -50.73 -18.79
N THR A 725 20.09 -51.95 -18.27
CA THR A 725 19.44 -53.13 -18.86
C THR A 725 17.92 -53.00 -18.89
N ILE A 726 17.33 -52.38 -17.87
CA ILE A 726 15.87 -52.26 -17.73
C ILE A 726 15.32 -51.10 -18.55
N THR A 727 16.02 -49.97 -18.60
CA THR A 727 15.50 -48.71 -19.15
C THR A 727 16.14 -48.29 -20.47
N GLY A 728 17.29 -48.87 -20.84
CA GLY A 728 18.10 -48.44 -21.98
C GLY A 728 18.95 -47.18 -21.73
N HIS A 729 18.76 -46.47 -20.61
CA HIS A 729 19.50 -45.25 -20.28
C HIS A 729 20.83 -45.56 -19.58
N VAL A 730 21.92 -44.94 -20.05
CA VAL A 730 23.25 -45.10 -19.47
C VAL A 730 23.51 -43.99 -18.43
N LEU A 731 23.71 -44.39 -17.18
CA LEU A 731 24.18 -43.51 -16.10
C LEU A 731 25.54 -44.03 -15.61
N SER A 732 26.60 -43.24 -15.80
CA SER A 732 27.94 -43.64 -15.37
C SER A 732 28.23 -43.20 -13.93
N LEU A 733 28.97 -44.03 -13.19
CA LEU A 733 29.39 -43.71 -11.82
C LEU A 733 30.19 -42.39 -11.72
N PRO A 734 31.13 -42.06 -12.64
CA PRO A 734 31.82 -40.77 -12.63
C PRO A 734 30.91 -39.55 -12.79
N GLN A 735 29.85 -39.65 -13.60
CA GLN A 735 28.87 -38.57 -13.75
C GLN A 735 28.10 -38.35 -12.45
N VAL A 736 27.69 -39.44 -11.78
CA VAL A 736 26.98 -39.37 -10.50
C VAL A 736 27.87 -38.79 -9.40
N THR A 737 29.13 -39.23 -9.28
CA THR A 737 30.04 -38.71 -8.26
C THR A 737 30.44 -37.26 -8.52
N SER A 738 30.64 -36.87 -9.78
CA SER A 738 30.90 -35.46 -10.15
C SER A 738 29.70 -34.55 -9.87
N ALA A 739 28.48 -35.02 -10.16
CA ALA A 739 27.24 -34.30 -9.85
C ALA A 739 27.04 -34.13 -8.34
N LEU A 740 27.32 -35.17 -7.54
CA LEU A 740 27.30 -35.09 -6.08
C LEU A 740 28.36 -34.11 -5.56
N TYR A 741 29.62 -34.24 -5.99
CA TYR A 741 30.69 -33.34 -5.56
C TYR A 741 30.35 -31.88 -5.81
N SER A 742 29.91 -31.55 -7.03
CA SER A 742 29.52 -30.19 -7.41
C SER A 742 28.33 -29.71 -6.58
N SER A 743 27.31 -30.55 -6.38
CA SER A 743 26.12 -30.15 -5.63
C SER A 743 26.40 -29.92 -4.13
N PHE A 744 27.24 -30.75 -3.49
CA PHE A 744 27.66 -30.53 -2.10
C PHE A 744 28.50 -29.25 -1.97
N LYS A 745 29.49 -29.07 -2.85
CA LYS A 745 30.38 -27.90 -2.86
C LYS A 745 29.60 -26.59 -3.02
N TYR A 746 28.73 -26.50 -4.02
CA TYR A 746 28.02 -25.25 -4.30
C TYR A 746 26.85 -25.00 -3.33
N GLN A 747 26.24 -26.03 -2.72
CA GLN A 747 25.23 -25.84 -1.67
C GLN A 747 25.83 -25.60 -0.27
N GLY A 748 27.16 -25.61 -0.13
CA GLY A 748 27.87 -25.34 1.13
C GLY A 748 27.62 -26.40 2.18
N VAL A 749 27.69 -27.66 1.78
CA VAL A 749 27.53 -28.81 2.67
C VAL A 749 28.82 -29.62 2.65
N SER A 750 29.40 -29.83 3.82
CA SER A 750 30.59 -30.65 3.96
C SER A 750 30.22 -32.09 3.67
N LEU A 751 30.74 -32.58 2.54
CA LEU A 751 30.61 -33.98 2.16
C LEU A 751 31.29 -34.90 3.19
N GLN A 752 32.34 -34.41 3.86
CA GLN A 752 33.08 -35.14 4.87
C GLN A 752 32.30 -35.27 6.19
N GLU A 753 31.55 -34.23 6.58
CA GLU A 753 30.65 -34.28 7.74
C GLU A 753 29.39 -35.10 7.44
N TYR A 754 28.90 -35.05 6.20
CA TYR A 754 27.75 -35.84 5.77
C TYR A 754 28.05 -37.36 5.81
N ASP A 755 29.16 -37.79 5.20
CA ASP A 755 29.61 -39.19 5.26
C ASP A 755 31.10 -39.30 4.89
N LYS A 756 31.95 -39.68 5.87
CA LYS A 756 33.40 -39.86 5.69
C LYS A 756 33.76 -40.92 4.64
N SER A 757 32.96 -41.98 4.51
CA SER A 757 33.16 -43.07 3.54
C SER A 757 32.74 -42.67 2.12
N LEU A 758 31.76 -41.78 2.01
CA LEU A 758 31.34 -41.20 0.75
C LEU A 758 32.37 -40.18 0.24
N TRP A 759 33.00 -39.43 1.14
CA TRP A 759 34.04 -38.46 0.80
C TRP A 759 35.21 -39.09 0.02
N THR A 760 35.73 -40.23 0.48
CA THR A 760 36.81 -40.93 -0.24
C THR A 760 36.36 -41.42 -1.62
N THR A 761 35.13 -41.92 -1.74
CA THR A 761 34.55 -42.35 -3.03
C THR A 761 34.39 -41.19 -4.02
N VAL A 762 33.86 -40.06 -3.55
CA VAL A 762 33.46 -38.93 -4.40
C VAL A 762 34.62 -37.98 -4.71
N VAL A 763 35.53 -37.77 -3.74
CA VAL A 763 36.66 -36.82 -3.86
C VAL A 763 37.93 -37.51 -4.35
N LEU A 764 38.30 -38.68 -3.81
CA LEU A 764 39.52 -39.42 -4.22
C LEU A 764 39.30 -40.31 -5.46
N ARG A 765 38.08 -40.35 -6.02
CA ARG A 765 37.72 -41.10 -7.24
C ARG A 765 38.15 -42.57 -7.24
N GLN A 766 38.12 -43.25 -6.08
CA GLN A 766 38.35 -44.69 -6.01
C GLN A 766 37.09 -45.43 -6.52
N THR A 767 37.09 -45.86 -7.78
CA THR A 767 35.89 -46.26 -8.54
C THR A 767 35.43 -47.71 -8.36
N HIS A 768 36.17 -48.57 -7.64
CA HIS A 768 35.98 -50.02 -7.79
C HIS A 768 35.15 -50.73 -6.71
N ASN A 769 34.77 -50.09 -5.59
CA ASN A 769 34.04 -50.82 -4.53
C ASN A 769 33.03 -49.97 -3.72
N SER A 770 32.44 -48.95 -4.34
CA SER A 770 31.47 -48.09 -3.64
C SER A 770 30.08 -48.72 -3.60
N ARG A 771 29.51 -48.82 -2.39
CA ARG A 771 28.12 -49.26 -2.18
C ARG A 771 27.15 -48.24 -2.79
N TYR A 772 26.04 -48.72 -3.35
CA TYR A 772 25.06 -47.83 -3.98
C TYR A 772 24.24 -47.01 -2.97
N SER A 773 23.94 -47.57 -1.80
CA SER A 773 23.04 -46.95 -0.83
C SER A 773 23.49 -45.56 -0.36
N PRO A 774 24.77 -45.33 0.01
CA PRO A 774 25.24 -43.99 0.39
C PRO A 774 25.12 -42.95 -0.74
N LEU A 775 25.40 -43.34 -2.00
CA LEU A 775 25.26 -42.45 -3.16
C LEU A 775 23.81 -42.06 -3.41
N PHE A 776 22.89 -43.02 -3.33
CA PHE A 776 21.45 -42.78 -3.49
C PHE A 776 20.86 -41.91 -2.37
N GLN A 777 21.29 -42.13 -1.12
CA GLN A 777 20.87 -41.30 0.01
C GLN A 777 21.40 -39.87 -0.11
N ALA A 778 22.67 -39.71 -0.49
CA ALA A 778 23.29 -38.40 -0.73
C ALA A 778 22.58 -37.63 -1.86
N ALA A 779 22.23 -38.31 -2.96
CA ALA A 779 21.49 -37.75 -4.07
C ALA A 779 20.10 -37.23 -3.63
N ARG A 780 19.35 -38.02 -2.85
CA ARG A 780 18.04 -37.59 -2.32
C ARG A 780 18.15 -36.43 -1.34
N PHE A 781 19.15 -36.46 -0.46
CA PHE A 781 19.41 -35.38 0.49
C PHE A 781 19.67 -34.04 -0.23
N ILE A 782 20.57 -34.04 -1.21
CA ILE A 782 20.91 -32.86 -2.00
C ILE A 782 19.73 -32.39 -2.87
N ALA A 783 18.96 -33.31 -3.45
CA ALA A 783 17.78 -32.96 -4.24
C ALA A 783 16.68 -32.29 -3.38
N ARG A 784 16.47 -32.76 -2.13
CA ARG A 784 15.57 -32.11 -1.16
C ARG A 784 16.08 -30.73 -0.77
N LYS A 785 17.37 -30.61 -0.44
CA LYS A 785 18.00 -29.34 -0.08
C LYS A 785 17.93 -28.32 -1.22
N TYR A 786 18.09 -28.77 -2.47
CA TYR A 786 17.95 -27.91 -3.65
C TYR A 786 16.57 -27.27 -3.79
N ARG A 787 15.48 -27.97 -3.43
CA ARG A 787 14.11 -27.38 -3.46
C ARG A 787 13.99 -26.19 -2.53
N SER A 788 14.53 -26.27 -1.31
CA SER A 788 14.60 -25.12 -0.38
C SER A 788 15.45 -23.99 -0.97
N THR A 789 16.59 -24.32 -1.59
CA THR A 789 17.44 -23.33 -2.26
C THR A 789 16.73 -22.62 -3.41
N GLN A 790 15.87 -23.30 -4.18
CA GLN A 790 15.09 -22.68 -5.27
C GLN A 790 14.15 -21.58 -4.77
N LEU A 791 13.46 -21.81 -3.64
CA LEU A 791 12.62 -20.80 -3.00
C LEU A 791 13.45 -19.59 -2.53
N LYS A 792 14.61 -19.86 -1.90
CA LYS A 792 15.54 -18.82 -1.46
C LYS A 792 16.11 -17.99 -2.63
N ILE A 793 16.37 -18.63 -3.78
CA ILE A 793 16.80 -17.93 -5.01
C ILE A 793 15.72 -16.95 -5.46
N ARG A 794 14.46 -17.40 -5.58
CA ARG A 794 13.36 -16.53 -6.01
C ARG A 794 13.24 -15.30 -5.12
N HIS A 795 13.22 -15.48 -3.81
CA HIS A 795 13.15 -14.38 -2.85
C HIS A 795 14.38 -13.46 -2.89
N SER A 796 15.57 -14.02 -3.12
CA SER A 796 16.79 -13.23 -3.29
C SER A 796 16.74 -12.36 -4.56
N GLN A 797 16.11 -12.85 -5.63
CA GLN A 797 15.98 -12.10 -6.89
C GLN A 797 15.03 -10.91 -6.76
N GLU A 798 13.92 -11.07 -6.04
CA GLU A 798 13.00 -9.96 -5.72
C GLU A 798 13.74 -8.84 -4.97
N LYS A 799 14.56 -9.21 -3.99
CA LYS A 799 15.40 -8.27 -3.23
C LYS A 799 16.46 -7.59 -4.10
N LEU A 800 17.11 -8.33 -4.99
CA LEU A 800 18.10 -7.76 -5.92
C LEU A 800 17.45 -6.80 -6.93
N ALA A 801 16.23 -7.09 -7.39
CA ALA A 801 15.46 -6.17 -8.24
C ALA A 801 15.17 -4.85 -7.50
N GLN A 802 14.76 -4.92 -6.22
CA GLN A 802 14.56 -3.73 -5.39
C GLN A 802 15.87 -2.93 -5.22
N LEU A 803 17.00 -3.59 -4.93
CA LEU A 803 18.29 -2.92 -4.80
C LEU A 803 18.74 -2.27 -6.12
N ARG A 804 18.48 -2.91 -7.27
CA ARG A 804 18.77 -2.35 -8.59
C ARG A 804 17.95 -1.10 -8.88
N LEU A 805 16.65 -1.12 -8.54
CA LEU A 805 15.79 0.06 -8.67
C LEU A 805 16.33 1.23 -7.84
N LEU A 806 16.74 0.97 -6.59
CA LEU A 806 17.39 2.00 -5.75
C LEU A 806 18.73 2.47 -6.31
N ALA A 807 19.53 1.58 -6.91
CA ALA A 807 20.85 1.90 -7.47
C ALA A 807 20.78 2.70 -8.78
N ASN A 808 19.71 2.52 -9.57
CA ASN A 808 19.55 3.17 -10.87
C ASN A 808 18.67 4.43 -10.85
N SER A 809 17.98 4.70 -9.74
CA SER A 809 17.09 5.87 -9.61
C SER A 809 17.75 7.23 -9.84
N ASP A 810 16.94 8.21 -10.26
CA ASP A 810 17.31 9.62 -10.37
C ASP A 810 17.18 10.39 -9.04
N LEU A 811 17.04 9.69 -7.92
CA LEU A 811 16.85 10.27 -6.59
C LEU A 811 18.09 10.02 -5.73
N PHE A 812 18.58 11.00 -4.97
CA PHE A 812 19.55 10.75 -3.90
C PHE A 812 18.89 10.89 -2.53
N TRP A 813 19.37 10.16 -1.53
CA TRP A 813 18.78 10.11 -0.20
C TRP A 813 19.55 11.01 0.75
N ASP A 814 18.89 12.05 1.28
CA ASP A 814 19.54 13.06 2.10
C ASP A 814 19.00 13.07 3.54
N PRO A 815 19.85 12.83 4.56
CA PRO A 815 19.43 12.79 5.95
C PRO A 815 18.89 14.13 6.45
N ILE A 816 17.87 14.08 7.29
CA ILE A 816 17.31 15.23 8.00
C ILE A 816 18.22 15.58 9.17
N VAL A 817 18.65 16.84 9.24
CA VAL A 817 19.55 17.33 10.30
C VAL A 817 18.87 18.32 11.24
N LYS A 818 17.75 18.91 10.83
CA LYS A 818 17.04 19.91 11.63
C LYS A 818 15.54 19.87 11.33
N ILE A 819 14.72 19.97 12.39
CA ILE A 819 13.26 20.12 12.31
C ILE A 819 12.88 21.27 13.23
N GLU A 820 12.30 22.33 12.68
CA GLU A 820 11.95 23.56 13.42
C GLU A 820 10.47 23.86 13.31
N ARG A 821 9.82 24.12 14.44
CA ARG A 821 8.42 24.57 14.46
C ARG A 821 8.34 26.07 14.20
N ILE A 822 7.48 26.48 13.27
CA ILE A 822 7.30 27.89 12.90
C ILE A 822 5.89 28.38 13.25
N LYS A 823 5.79 29.65 13.66
CA LYS A 823 4.52 30.38 13.76
C LYS A 823 4.18 30.98 12.40
N HIS A 824 3.10 30.54 11.77
CA HIS A 824 2.64 31.03 10.49
C HIS A 824 2.11 32.47 10.61
N LYS A 825 2.53 33.36 9.72
CA LYS A 825 2.11 34.78 9.70
C LYS A 825 1.08 35.11 8.63
N GLU A 826 0.98 34.26 7.61
CA GLU A 826 0.11 34.47 6.45
C GLU A 826 -1.31 33.94 6.69
N LYS A 827 -2.26 34.36 5.86
CA LYS A 827 -3.66 33.92 5.94
C LYS A 827 -3.92 32.57 5.26
N TYR A 828 -3.06 32.17 4.32
CA TYR A 828 -3.27 30.99 3.48
C TYR A 828 -2.05 30.09 3.42
N VAL A 829 -2.29 28.79 3.22
CA VAL A 829 -1.32 27.78 2.78
C VAL A 829 -1.72 27.26 1.41
N TYR A 830 -0.79 26.69 0.64
CA TYR A 830 -0.97 26.45 -0.80
C TYR A 830 -0.73 25.00 -1.17
N ASP A 831 -1.41 24.47 -2.18
CA ASP A 831 -1.27 23.09 -2.63
C ASP A 831 -1.30 23.01 -4.18
N LEU A 832 -0.56 22.05 -4.74
CA LEU A 832 -0.62 21.67 -6.15
C LEU A 832 -0.98 20.20 -6.24
N GLN A 833 -2.05 19.89 -6.95
CA GLN A 833 -2.35 18.52 -7.33
C GLN A 833 -1.65 18.22 -8.65
N VAL A 834 -0.82 17.18 -8.62
CA VAL A 834 0.02 16.78 -9.75
C VAL A 834 -0.25 15.32 -10.05
N ASP A 835 -0.30 15.02 -11.33
CA ASP A 835 -0.72 13.74 -11.89
C ASP A 835 -0.13 12.55 -11.13
N ASN A 836 1.18 12.40 -10.95
CA ASN A 836 1.74 11.24 -10.23
C ASN A 836 1.62 11.25 -8.70
N GLY A 837 0.71 12.06 -8.16
CA GLY A 837 0.49 12.22 -6.74
C GLY A 837 1.60 13.01 -6.06
N VAL A 838 2.82 13.02 -6.61
CA VAL A 838 4.04 13.57 -6.02
C VAL A 838 4.58 14.79 -6.81
N PHE A 839 5.06 15.88 -6.18
CA PHE A 839 5.76 16.95 -6.91
C PHE A 839 6.92 17.60 -6.14
N LEU A 840 7.88 18.19 -6.88
CA LEU A 840 9.07 18.84 -6.35
C LEU A 840 8.78 20.26 -5.81
N ALA A 841 9.05 20.50 -4.53
CA ALA A 841 8.89 21.80 -3.87
C ALA A 841 9.90 22.05 -2.73
N GLY A 842 10.09 23.31 -2.34
CA GLY A 842 11.03 23.74 -1.29
C GLY A 842 12.38 24.26 -1.81
N ASP A 843 13.18 24.83 -0.91
CA ASP A 843 14.52 25.31 -1.19
C ASP A 843 15.46 24.14 -1.52
N GLY A 844 15.81 24.02 -2.80
CA GLY A 844 16.59 22.93 -3.38
C GLY A 844 15.85 21.60 -3.63
N GLY A 845 14.50 21.59 -3.45
CA GLY A 845 13.55 20.60 -4.01
C GLY A 845 13.33 19.28 -3.23
N LEU A 846 12.09 18.99 -2.81
CA LEU A 846 11.58 17.82 -2.06
C LEU A 846 10.19 17.35 -2.56
N PHE A 847 9.76 16.08 -2.34
CA PHE A 847 8.60 15.42 -2.98
C PHE A 847 7.34 15.11 -2.06
N VAL A 848 6.05 15.24 -2.54
CA VAL A 848 4.75 15.23 -1.73
C VAL A 848 3.41 14.64 -2.39
N HIS A 849 2.50 13.75 -1.80
CA HIS A 849 1.49 12.72 -2.40
C HIS A 849 -0.13 12.89 -2.54
N ASN A 850 -1.00 12.20 -3.41
CA ASN A 850 -2.57 12.08 -3.52
C ASN A 850 -3.34 10.71 -3.97
N SER A 851 -4.72 10.55 -3.89
CA SER A 851 -5.68 9.32 -3.71
C SER A 851 -6.20 8.37 -4.88
N TYR A 852 -6.62 7.07 -4.64
CA TYR A 852 -6.72 5.97 -5.68
C TYR A 852 -7.80 4.81 -5.63
N MET A 853 -8.38 4.37 -4.49
CA MET A 853 -9.03 3.02 -4.36
C MET A 853 -10.38 2.79 -5.09
N VAL A 854 -11.38 3.66 -4.90
CA VAL A 854 -12.80 3.38 -5.26
C VAL A 854 -12.99 3.10 -6.75
N LYS A 855 -12.21 3.75 -7.60
CA LYS A 855 -12.26 3.58 -9.05
C LYS A 855 -11.91 2.15 -9.48
N LEU A 856 -11.07 1.45 -8.71
CA LEU A 856 -10.73 0.03 -8.97
C LEU A 856 -11.89 -0.91 -8.70
N GLU A 857 -12.67 -0.64 -7.65
CA GLU A 857 -13.84 -1.46 -7.32
C GLU A 857 -14.91 -1.34 -8.40
N ILE A 858 -15.16 -0.11 -8.89
CA ILE A 858 -16.14 0.15 -9.96
C ILE A 858 -15.78 -0.63 -11.22
N LEU A 859 -14.51 -0.51 -11.67
CA LEU A 859 -14.05 -1.18 -12.87
C LEU A 859 -14.19 -2.71 -12.76
N ARG A 860 -13.72 -3.28 -11.65
CA ARG A 860 -13.80 -4.73 -11.42
C ARG A 860 -15.24 -5.20 -11.33
N SER A 861 -16.13 -4.47 -10.66
CA SER A 861 -17.53 -4.86 -10.51
C SER A 861 -18.30 -4.83 -11.85
N LEU A 862 -17.99 -3.87 -12.73
CA LEU A 862 -18.53 -3.83 -14.09
C LEU A 862 -18.15 -5.08 -14.90
N MET A 863 -16.91 -5.58 -14.75
CA MET A 863 -16.45 -6.80 -15.43
C MET A 863 -17.25 -8.05 -15.03
N PHE A 864 -17.81 -8.07 -13.82
CA PHE A 864 -18.68 -9.16 -13.33
C PHE A 864 -20.18 -8.90 -13.59
N GLY A 865 -20.50 -7.93 -14.45
CA GLY A 865 -21.87 -7.66 -14.89
C GLY A 865 -22.74 -6.91 -13.89
N THR A 866 -22.13 -6.23 -12.90
CA THR A 866 -22.86 -5.37 -11.95
C THR A 866 -23.08 -4.00 -12.56
N GLU A 867 -24.32 -3.49 -12.58
CA GLU A 867 -24.58 -2.12 -13.06
C GLU A 867 -24.16 -1.11 -11.98
N ILE A 868 -23.45 -0.05 -12.35
CA ILE A 868 -22.91 0.96 -11.43
C ILE A 868 -23.55 2.31 -11.72
N ILE A 869 -23.99 2.99 -10.66
CA ILE A 869 -24.51 4.36 -10.72
C ILE A 869 -23.71 5.20 -9.73
N VAL A 870 -23.17 6.34 -10.15
CA VAL A 870 -22.36 7.23 -9.31
C VAL A 870 -22.99 8.60 -9.23
N ILE A 871 -23.02 9.19 -8.05
CA ILE A 871 -23.30 10.63 -7.83
C ILE A 871 -21.97 11.30 -7.49
N ASP A 872 -21.55 12.22 -8.35
CA ASP A 872 -20.21 12.79 -8.37
C ASP A 872 -20.27 14.33 -8.23
N PRO A 873 -20.02 14.88 -7.02
CA PRO A 873 -19.98 16.31 -6.79
C PRO A 873 -18.67 16.97 -7.24
N GLU A 874 -17.60 16.20 -7.48
CA GLU A 874 -16.24 16.75 -7.73
C GLU A 874 -15.70 16.46 -9.15
N ASN A 875 -16.45 15.69 -9.96
CA ASN A 875 -16.10 15.28 -11.34
C ASN A 875 -14.89 14.33 -11.40
N GLU A 876 -14.75 13.45 -10.41
CA GLU A 876 -13.70 12.44 -10.32
C GLU A 876 -13.98 11.18 -11.17
N TYR A 877 -15.23 10.91 -11.56
CA TYR A 877 -15.59 9.66 -12.25
C TYR A 877 -15.85 9.83 -13.75
N ARG A 878 -15.77 11.05 -14.28
CA ARG A 878 -15.95 11.30 -15.73
C ARG A 878 -14.95 10.54 -16.61
N PRO A 879 -13.64 10.52 -16.34
CA PRO A 879 -12.69 9.85 -17.21
C PRO A 879 -12.96 8.34 -17.33
N ILE A 880 -13.19 7.66 -16.20
CA ILE A 880 -13.54 6.23 -16.20
C ILE A 880 -14.88 5.98 -16.90
N CYS A 881 -15.85 6.90 -16.77
CA CYS A 881 -17.16 6.82 -17.45
C CYS A 881 -17.03 6.85 -18.96
N GLU A 882 -16.29 7.82 -19.50
CA GLU A 882 -16.06 7.94 -20.95
C GLU A 882 -15.34 6.69 -21.51
N VAL A 883 -14.38 6.14 -20.75
CA VAL A 883 -13.54 5.02 -21.21
C VAL A 883 -14.30 3.70 -21.29
N VAL A 884 -15.18 3.41 -20.32
CA VAL A 884 -15.98 2.17 -20.34
C VAL A 884 -17.27 2.30 -21.15
N GLY A 885 -17.48 3.45 -21.81
CA GLY A 885 -18.68 3.73 -22.60
C GLY A 885 -19.93 3.95 -21.76
N GLY A 886 -19.78 4.49 -20.54
CA GLY A 886 -20.87 4.84 -19.64
C GLY A 886 -21.59 6.14 -19.99
N ASP A 887 -22.76 6.37 -19.37
CA ASP A 887 -23.56 7.58 -19.54
C ASP A 887 -23.17 8.63 -18.49
N TYR A 888 -22.58 9.74 -18.94
CA TYR A 888 -22.26 10.88 -18.07
C TYR A 888 -23.34 11.97 -18.17
N ILE A 889 -24.06 12.20 -17.07
CA ILE A 889 -25.21 13.10 -16.99
C ILE A 889 -24.84 14.28 -16.10
N ASN A 890 -24.57 15.43 -16.72
CA ASN A 890 -24.26 16.67 -15.99
C ASN A 890 -25.55 17.43 -15.63
N PHE A 891 -25.68 17.86 -14.36
CA PHE A 891 -26.68 18.81 -13.92
C PHE A 891 -26.07 20.20 -13.76
N SER A 892 -26.54 21.12 -14.59
CA SER A 892 -26.16 22.54 -14.56
C SER A 892 -27.33 23.36 -15.11
N TYR A 893 -27.30 24.68 -14.91
CA TYR A 893 -28.28 25.60 -15.50
C TYR A 893 -28.35 25.51 -17.03
N SER A 894 -27.23 25.20 -17.69
CA SER A 894 -27.12 25.11 -19.16
C SER A 894 -27.32 23.70 -19.73
N SER A 895 -27.30 22.67 -18.88
CA SER A 895 -27.55 21.28 -19.30
C SER A 895 -28.96 21.15 -19.87
N GLN A 896 -29.20 20.18 -20.74
CA GLN A 896 -30.57 19.82 -21.15
C GLN A 896 -31.18 18.75 -20.24
N ASN A 897 -30.39 18.08 -19.40
CA ASN A 897 -30.86 16.99 -18.56
C ASN A 897 -31.67 17.50 -17.38
N ARG A 898 -32.88 16.98 -17.21
CA ARG A 898 -33.83 17.38 -16.17
C ARG A 898 -34.40 16.14 -15.50
N ILE A 899 -34.63 16.26 -14.20
CA ILE A 899 -35.38 15.29 -13.41
C ILE A 899 -36.50 16.07 -12.72
N ASN A 900 -37.73 15.68 -13.03
CA ASN A 900 -38.91 16.18 -12.38
C ASN A 900 -39.05 15.51 -11.00
N PRO A 901 -39.02 16.26 -9.88
CA PRO A 901 -39.17 15.70 -8.56
C PRO A 901 -40.55 15.07 -8.33
N PHE A 902 -41.58 15.38 -9.15
CA PHE A 902 -42.93 14.82 -9.02
C PHE A 902 -43.16 13.51 -9.79
N ASP A 903 -42.13 12.95 -10.42
CA ASP A 903 -42.28 11.71 -11.18
C ASP A 903 -42.65 10.50 -10.30
N LEU A 904 -43.66 9.75 -10.74
CA LEU A 904 -44.09 8.47 -10.16
C LEU A 904 -43.42 7.29 -10.91
N SER A 905 -43.26 6.14 -10.26
CA SER A 905 -42.83 4.94 -10.97
C SER A 905 -44.03 4.38 -11.74
N ALA A 906 -44.04 4.55 -13.05
CA ALA A 906 -44.91 3.74 -13.91
C ALA A 906 -44.52 2.26 -13.76
N LEU A 907 -45.17 1.53 -12.84
CA LEU A 907 -45.05 0.09 -12.68
C LEU A 907 -45.77 -0.63 -13.84
N THR A 908 -45.37 -1.88 -14.09
CA THR A 908 -46.00 -2.80 -15.03
C THR A 908 -47.49 -2.99 -14.71
N GLU A 909 -48.25 -3.50 -15.67
CA GLU A 909 -49.73 -3.67 -15.63
C GLU A 909 -50.29 -4.48 -14.43
N PHE A 910 -49.44 -4.94 -13.50
CA PHE A 910 -49.77 -5.90 -12.45
C PHE A 910 -49.49 -5.44 -11.01
N SER A 911 -49.06 -4.20 -10.74
CA SER A 911 -48.90 -3.73 -9.35
C SER A 911 -50.17 -3.05 -8.83
N GLU A 912 -50.76 -3.58 -7.77
CA GLU A 912 -51.94 -2.99 -7.08
C GLU A 912 -51.56 -1.89 -6.05
N GLU A 913 -50.27 -1.52 -5.94
CA GLU A 913 -49.78 -0.59 -4.91
C GLU A 913 -49.97 0.89 -5.29
N ASN A 914 -50.51 1.69 -4.36
CA ASN A 914 -50.64 3.14 -4.49
C ASN A 914 -49.29 3.84 -4.22
N GLU A 915 -48.59 4.28 -5.27
CA GLU A 915 -47.31 4.97 -5.15
C GLU A 915 -47.42 6.44 -4.77
N LEU A 916 -48.57 7.08 -5.03
CA LEU A 916 -48.77 8.51 -4.81
C LEU A 916 -48.47 8.92 -3.36
N ASN A 917 -48.90 8.13 -2.39
CA ASN A 917 -48.66 8.42 -0.97
C ASN A 917 -47.17 8.38 -0.61
N LEU A 918 -46.42 7.40 -1.13
CA LEU A 918 -44.97 7.30 -0.92
C LEU A 918 -44.25 8.47 -1.58
N LYS A 919 -44.74 8.90 -2.74
CA LYS A 919 -44.18 10.05 -3.44
C LYS A 919 -44.44 11.36 -2.73
N ILE A 920 -45.66 11.56 -2.21
CA ILE A 920 -46.00 12.72 -1.39
C ILE A 920 -45.11 12.77 -0.15
N GLN A 921 -44.86 11.64 0.53
CA GLN A 921 -43.91 11.58 1.64
C GLN A 921 -42.47 11.97 1.23
N SER A 922 -41.97 11.47 0.10
CA SER A 922 -40.65 11.87 -0.42
C SER A 922 -40.59 13.36 -0.74
N LEU A 923 -41.66 13.91 -1.32
CA LEU A 923 -41.79 15.33 -1.61
C LEU A 923 -41.82 16.18 -0.34
N HIS A 924 -42.48 15.73 0.74
CA HIS A 924 -42.39 16.39 2.05
C HIS A 924 -40.94 16.51 2.52
N SER A 925 -40.16 15.43 2.44
CA SER A 925 -38.74 15.46 2.78
C SER A 925 -37.95 16.41 1.88
N LEU A 926 -38.18 16.39 0.56
CA LEU A 926 -37.55 17.30 -0.38
C LEU A 926 -37.89 18.77 -0.07
N PHE A 927 -39.16 19.07 0.19
CA PHE A 927 -39.61 20.44 0.44
C PHE A 927 -39.16 20.98 1.80
N LYS A 928 -38.95 20.13 2.81
CA LYS A 928 -38.25 20.52 4.05
C LYS A 928 -36.80 20.91 3.78
N VAL A 929 -36.11 20.24 2.86
CA VAL A 929 -34.75 20.64 2.43
C VAL A 929 -34.79 21.97 1.66
N ILE A 930 -35.80 22.17 0.82
CA ILE A 930 -35.96 23.39 -0.02
C ILE A 930 -36.38 24.63 0.80
N MET A 931 -37.32 24.46 1.72
CA MET A 931 -38.01 25.54 2.44
C MET A 931 -37.53 25.74 3.88
N GLY A 932 -36.71 24.82 4.39
CA GLY A 932 -36.27 24.78 5.79
C GLY A 932 -37.31 24.14 6.72
N THR A 933 -37.17 24.41 8.02
CA THR A 933 -38.09 23.87 9.05
C THR A 933 -39.52 24.36 8.82
N LEU A 934 -40.46 23.43 8.69
CA LEU A 934 -41.89 23.69 8.58
C LEU A 934 -42.57 23.43 9.91
N ASN A 935 -43.50 24.29 10.31
CA ASN A 935 -44.37 24.03 11.46
C ASN A 935 -45.54 23.08 11.08
N PRO A 936 -46.26 22.48 12.05
CA PRO A 936 -47.33 21.51 11.75
C PRO A 936 -48.43 22.04 10.82
N THR A 937 -48.74 23.35 10.90
CA THR A 937 -49.72 23.99 10.02
C THR A 937 -49.19 24.14 8.60
N GLU A 938 -47.94 24.55 8.43
CA GLU A 938 -47.25 24.64 7.13
C GLU A 938 -47.09 23.25 6.49
N GLU A 939 -46.82 22.21 7.29
CA GLU A 939 -46.72 20.82 6.82
C GLU A 939 -48.08 20.30 6.33
N ALA A 940 -49.18 20.60 7.05
CA ALA A 940 -50.53 20.27 6.60
C ALA A 940 -50.94 21.02 5.32
N LEU A 941 -50.51 22.28 5.17
CA LEU A 941 -50.74 23.07 3.95
C LEU A 941 -49.95 22.51 2.76
N LEU A 942 -48.68 22.13 2.97
CA LEU A 942 -47.86 21.47 1.96
C LEU A 942 -48.50 20.16 1.48
N ASP A 943 -49.02 19.35 2.41
CA ASP A 943 -49.69 18.08 2.06
C ASP A 943 -50.94 18.30 1.18
N ARG A 944 -51.79 19.26 1.58
CA ARG A 944 -52.96 19.68 0.79
C ARG A 944 -52.54 20.19 -0.59
N ALA A 945 -51.50 21.02 -0.66
CA ALA A 945 -51.04 21.62 -1.92
C ALA A 945 -50.46 20.57 -2.88
N LEU A 946 -49.65 19.64 -2.37
CA LEU A 946 -49.13 18.50 -3.15
C LEU A 946 -50.27 17.64 -3.71
N THR A 947 -51.23 17.29 -2.86
CA THR A 947 -52.40 16.48 -3.27
C THR A 947 -53.23 17.20 -4.34
N LEU A 948 -53.45 18.51 -4.19
CA LEU A 948 -54.14 19.32 -5.19
C LEU A 948 -53.36 19.39 -6.51
N ALA A 949 -52.04 19.56 -6.48
CA ALA A 949 -51.21 19.61 -7.69
C ALA A 949 -51.30 18.32 -8.51
N TYR A 950 -51.26 17.14 -7.86
CA TYR A 950 -51.48 15.86 -8.55
C TYR A 950 -52.91 15.73 -9.08
N ARG A 951 -53.92 16.16 -8.29
CA ARG A 951 -55.33 16.12 -8.69
C ARG A 951 -55.62 17.01 -9.90
N MET A 952 -54.96 18.16 -10.03
CA MET A 952 -55.05 19.04 -11.19
C MET A 952 -54.56 18.37 -12.49
N LYS A 953 -53.63 17.40 -12.39
CA LYS A 953 -53.22 16.55 -13.53
C LYS A 953 -54.05 15.27 -13.67
N GLY A 954 -55.12 15.13 -12.87
CA GLY A 954 -56.00 13.98 -12.88
C GLY A 954 -55.39 12.71 -12.30
N ILE A 955 -54.36 12.84 -11.45
CA ILE A 955 -53.71 11.74 -10.70
C ILE A 955 -54.33 11.67 -9.31
N THR A 956 -54.71 10.47 -8.88
CA THR A 956 -55.39 10.20 -7.60
C THR A 956 -54.77 8.96 -6.92
N PRO A 957 -55.19 8.59 -5.69
CA PRO A 957 -54.76 7.35 -5.05
C PRO A 957 -55.07 6.07 -5.85
N ASP A 958 -55.95 6.12 -6.85
CA ASP A 958 -56.18 5.01 -7.78
C ASP A 958 -54.94 4.77 -8.68
N PRO A 959 -54.30 3.58 -8.60
CA PRO A 959 -53.11 3.24 -9.39
C PRO A 959 -53.28 3.44 -10.90
N LEU A 960 -54.50 3.27 -11.44
CA LEU A 960 -54.75 3.44 -12.88
C LEU A 960 -54.53 4.88 -13.35
N THR A 961 -54.74 5.85 -12.47
CA THR A 961 -54.56 7.27 -12.78
C THR A 961 -53.10 7.73 -12.72
N GLN A 962 -52.20 6.91 -12.14
CA GLN A 962 -50.79 7.25 -11.85
C GLN A 962 -49.87 7.13 -13.07
N LYS A 963 -50.41 6.77 -14.25
CA LYS A 963 -49.69 6.77 -15.54
C LYS A 963 -49.75 8.12 -16.28
N LYS A 964 -50.56 9.07 -15.79
CA LYS A 964 -50.70 10.40 -16.40
C LYS A 964 -49.45 11.25 -16.17
N THR A 965 -49.31 12.32 -16.94
CA THR A 965 -48.20 13.27 -16.80
C THR A 965 -48.21 13.89 -15.40
N PRO A 966 -47.13 13.73 -14.61
CA PRO A 966 -47.04 14.26 -13.26
C PRO A 966 -47.02 15.80 -13.25
N PRO A 967 -47.33 16.43 -12.11
CA PRO A 967 -47.26 17.89 -11.97
C PRO A 967 -45.81 18.40 -12.05
N LEU A 968 -45.68 19.71 -12.25
CA LEU A 968 -44.42 20.45 -12.18
C LEU A 968 -44.41 21.38 -10.96
N MET A 969 -43.25 21.96 -10.68
CA MET A 969 -43.08 22.96 -9.61
C MET A 969 -44.05 24.14 -9.73
N GLU A 970 -44.36 24.56 -10.97
CA GLU A 970 -45.34 25.61 -11.23
C GLU A 970 -46.77 25.23 -10.78
N ASP A 971 -47.16 23.97 -10.91
CA ASP A 971 -48.49 23.51 -10.49
C ASP A 971 -48.62 23.54 -8.97
N LEU A 972 -47.56 23.19 -8.23
CA LEU A 972 -47.52 23.32 -6.77
C LEU A 972 -47.57 24.78 -6.33
N TYR A 973 -46.83 25.66 -6.99
CA TYR A 973 -46.86 27.11 -6.72
C TYR A 973 -48.27 27.70 -6.95
N LYS A 974 -48.95 27.30 -8.03
CA LYS A 974 -50.35 27.68 -8.29
C LYS A 974 -51.31 27.14 -7.22
N ALA A 975 -51.08 25.91 -6.73
CA ALA A 975 -51.88 25.33 -5.67
C ALA A 975 -51.76 26.13 -4.36
N PHE A 976 -50.58 26.65 -4.03
CA PHE A 976 -50.40 27.52 -2.85
C PHE A 976 -51.04 28.90 -3.02
N ILE A 977 -50.95 29.52 -4.20
CA ILE A 977 -51.61 30.83 -4.46
C ILE A 977 -53.14 30.71 -4.41
N GLY A 978 -53.69 29.57 -4.81
CA GLY A 978 -55.13 29.31 -4.77
C GLY A 978 -55.70 29.07 -3.36
N MET A 979 -54.86 29.04 -2.33
CA MET A 979 -55.27 28.89 -0.93
C MET A 979 -55.47 30.26 -0.28
N GLU A 980 -56.53 30.43 0.51
CA GLU A 980 -56.86 31.70 1.16
C GLU A 980 -56.02 31.94 2.43
N GLU A 981 -55.35 30.90 2.94
CA GLU A 981 -54.55 30.95 4.17
C GLU A 981 -53.25 31.78 4.00
N PRO A 982 -52.96 32.77 4.87
CA PRO A 982 -51.74 33.60 4.77
C PRO A 982 -50.42 32.82 4.82
N GLN A 983 -50.39 31.69 5.53
CA GLN A 983 -49.23 30.81 5.58
C GLN A 983 -48.95 30.13 4.23
N ALA A 984 -49.97 29.87 3.41
CA ALA A 984 -49.80 29.30 2.09
C ALA A 984 -49.13 30.29 1.12
N ALA A 985 -49.47 31.59 1.22
CA ALA A 985 -48.79 32.65 0.48
C ALA A 985 -47.29 32.73 0.83
N SER A 986 -46.94 32.65 2.13
CA SER A 986 -45.54 32.60 2.59
C SER A 986 -44.77 31.39 2.03
N LEU A 987 -45.41 30.22 1.92
CA LEU A 987 -44.81 29.03 1.28
C LEU A 987 -44.65 29.22 -0.23
N ALA A 988 -45.60 29.88 -0.89
CA ALA A 988 -45.50 30.24 -2.31
C ALA A 988 -44.32 31.17 -2.58
N ASP A 989 -44.09 32.18 -1.74
CA ASP A 989 -42.96 33.11 -1.86
C ASP A 989 -41.61 32.37 -1.78
N ARG A 990 -41.49 31.38 -0.88
CA ARG A 990 -40.27 30.54 -0.77
C ARG A 990 -40.04 29.68 -2.01
N LEU A 991 -41.11 29.26 -2.69
CA LEU A 991 -41.06 28.48 -3.93
C LEU A 991 -40.83 29.32 -5.17
N GLU A 992 -41.17 30.61 -5.15
CA GLU A 992 -41.09 31.49 -6.32
C GLU A 992 -39.68 31.52 -6.92
N LYS A 993 -38.63 31.41 -6.08
CA LYS A 993 -37.24 31.35 -6.54
C LYS A 993 -36.91 30.17 -7.47
N PHE A 994 -37.68 29.08 -7.42
CA PHE A 994 -37.52 27.89 -8.28
C PHE A 994 -38.44 27.88 -9.50
N VAL A 995 -39.44 28.78 -9.55
CA VAL A 995 -40.44 28.84 -10.63
C VAL A 995 -40.25 30.07 -11.51
N LYS A 996 -39.89 31.21 -10.92
CA LYS A 996 -39.69 32.49 -11.63
C LYS A 996 -38.35 33.17 -11.31
N GLY A 997 -37.63 32.71 -10.29
CA GLY A 997 -36.40 33.33 -9.80
C GLY A 997 -35.11 32.69 -10.32
N SER A 998 -34.04 32.82 -9.55
CA SER A 998 -32.68 32.44 -9.95
C SER A 998 -32.45 30.92 -10.13
N PHE A 999 -33.36 30.06 -9.66
CA PHE A 999 -33.22 28.61 -9.71
C PHE A 999 -34.13 27.93 -10.74
N THR A 1000 -34.71 28.71 -11.65
CA THR A 1000 -35.48 28.18 -12.79
C THR A 1000 -34.62 27.37 -13.75
N GLY A 1001 -35.22 26.36 -14.37
CA GLY A 1001 -34.55 25.51 -15.34
C GLY A 1001 -33.67 24.43 -14.71
N ILE A 1002 -33.88 24.02 -13.46
CA ILE A 1002 -33.17 22.87 -12.84
C ILE A 1002 -34.15 21.74 -12.47
N ILE A 1003 -35.24 22.07 -11.78
CA ILE A 1003 -36.19 21.10 -11.18
C ILE A 1003 -37.66 21.32 -11.61
N ASP A 1004 -37.89 22.24 -12.54
CA ASP A 1004 -39.19 22.77 -12.97
C ASP A 1004 -39.67 22.21 -14.33
N GLN A 1005 -38.94 21.25 -14.90
CA GLN A 1005 -39.22 20.67 -16.22
C GLN A 1005 -39.46 19.14 -16.14
N PRO A 1006 -40.15 18.55 -17.13
CA PRO A 1006 -40.32 17.10 -17.21
C PRO A 1006 -38.99 16.34 -17.25
N SER A 1007 -38.95 15.15 -16.65
CA SER A 1007 -37.76 14.29 -16.71
C SER A 1007 -37.46 13.85 -18.13
N ASN A 1008 -36.19 13.93 -18.55
CA ASN A 1008 -35.73 13.45 -19.87
C ASN A 1008 -34.51 12.53 -19.80
N VAL A 1009 -34.10 12.14 -18.60
CA VAL A 1009 -32.99 11.23 -18.34
C VAL A 1009 -33.46 9.77 -18.35
N ALA A 1010 -32.65 8.85 -18.88
CA ALA A 1010 -32.90 7.40 -18.86
C ALA A 1010 -31.71 6.60 -18.32
N LEU A 1011 -31.98 5.63 -17.44
CA LEU A 1011 -30.97 4.70 -16.89
C LEU A 1011 -30.90 3.42 -17.74
N LYS A 1012 -30.27 3.49 -18.92
CA LYS A 1012 -30.12 2.33 -19.82
C LYS A 1012 -28.72 1.70 -19.79
N ASN A 1013 -27.71 2.51 -19.48
CA ASN A 1013 -26.32 2.08 -19.53
C ASN A 1013 -25.89 1.37 -18.23
N PRO A 1014 -25.15 0.24 -18.32
CA PRO A 1014 -24.60 -0.44 -17.15
C PRO A 1014 -23.69 0.43 -16.28
N PHE A 1015 -23.13 1.53 -16.80
CA PHE A 1015 -22.45 2.54 -15.98
C PHE A 1015 -23.02 3.92 -16.22
N THR A 1016 -23.54 4.56 -15.17
CA THR A 1016 -24.09 5.91 -15.24
C THR A 1016 -23.48 6.82 -14.16
N VAL A 1017 -23.02 8.01 -14.53
CA VAL A 1017 -22.46 9.00 -13.60
C VAL A 1017 -23.28 10.27 -13.65
N PHE A 1018 -23.83 10.68 -12.50
CA PHE A 1018 -24.55 11.93 -12.31
C PHE A 1018 -23.62 12.97 -11.69
N SER A 1019 -23.29 14.04 -12.43
CA SER A 1019 -22.50 15.13 -11.89
C SER A 1019 -23.35 16.28 -11.40
N VAL A 1020 -23.07 16.75 -10.19
CA VAL A 1020 -23.68 17.95 -9.58
C VAL A 1020 -22.64 19.04 -9.31
N ARG A 1021 -21.45 18.91 -9.90
CA ARG A 1021 -20.32 19.83 -9.69
C ARG A 1021 -20.64 21.27 -10.08
N ASP A 1022 -21.35 21.44 -11.20
CA ASP A 1022 -21.66 22.75 -11.78
C ASP A 1022 -22.86 23.45 -11.11
N LEU A 1023 -23.40 22.89 -10.03
CA LEU A 1023 -24.45 23.49 -9.21
C LEU A 1023 -23.87 24.26 -8.02
N GLU A 1024 -24.57 25.30 -7.59
CA GLU A 1024 -24.24 26.02 -6.35
C GLU A 1024 -24.37 25.10 -5.13
N ASP A 1025 -23.56 25.34 -4.09
CA ASP A 1025 -23.51 24.48 -2.89
C ASP A 1025 -24.85 24.35 -2.16
N THR A 1026 -25.71 25.36 -2.25
CA THR A 1026 -27.06 25.32 -1.68
C THR A 1026 -28.01 24.41 -2.46
N LEU A 1027 -27.75 24.19 -3.76
CA LEU A 1027 -28.54 23.33 -4.64
C LEU A 1027 -28.02 21.89 -4.68
N LYS A 1028 -26.74 21.65 -4.39
CA LYS A 1028 -26.17 20.30 -4.39
C LYS A 1028 -26.95 19.30 -3.52
N PRO A 1029 -27.32 19.59 -2.25
CA PRO A 1029 -28.12 18.66 -1.45
C PRO A 1029 -29.50 18.37 -2.05
N ILE A 1030 -30.13 19.39 -2.67
CA ILE A 1030 -31.45 19.27 -3.33
C ILE A 1030 -31.32 18.40 -4.58
N ALA A 1031 -30.33 18.65 -5.43
CA ALA A 1031 -30.08 17.89 -6.64
C ALA A 1031 -29.71 16.43 -6.34
N ILE A 1032 -28.80 16.21 -5.38
CA ILE A 1032 -28.43 14.86 -4.93
C ILE A 1032 -29.67 14.12 -4.40
N PHE A 1033 -30.53 14.78 -3.60
CA PHE A 1033 -31.78 14.18 -3.12
C PHE A 1033 -32.69 13.77 -4.29
N ILE A 1034 -32.92 14.67 -5.26
CA ILE A 1034 -33.78 14.41 -6.42
C ILE A 1034 -33.22 13.27 -7.28
N ILE A 1035 -31.90 13.25 -7.50
CA ILE A 1035 -31.22 12.19 -8.24
C ILE A 1035 -31.37 10.85 -7.50
N LEU A 1036 -31.15 10.84 -6.18
CA LEU A 1036 -31.35 9.63 -5.36
C LEU A 1036 -32.80 9.14 -5.40
N ASP A 1037 -33.78 10.03 -5.31
CA ASP A 1037 -35.20 9.69 -5.38
C ASP A 1037 -35.60 9.15 -6.76
N TYR A 1038 -35.08 9.77 -7.83
CA TYR A 1038 -35.27 9.29 -9.19
C TYR A 1038 -34.66 7.89 -9.40
N ILE A 1039 -33.40 7.70 -8.99
CA ILE A 1039 -32.72 6.40 -9.03
C ILE A 1039 -33.55 5.39 -8.25
N TRP A 1040 -33.86 5.66 -6.98
CA TRP A 1040 -34.61 4.76 -6.13
C TRP A 1040 -35.98 4.36 -6.72
N THR A 1041 -36.68 5.32 -7.32
CA THR A 1041 -37.98 5.11 -7.98
C THR A 1041 -37.85 4.18 -9.19
N LYS A 1042 -36.80 4.33 -10.00
CA LYS A 1042 -36.54 3.50 -11.19
C LYS A 1042 -35.99 2.12 -10.86
N LEU A 1043 -35.12 2.00 -9.85
CA LEU A 1043 -34.43 0.75 -9.52
C LEU A 1043 -35.36 -0.33 -8.98
N ARG A 1044 -36.49 0.03 -8.36
CA ARG A 1044 -37.49 -0.91 -7.82
C ARG A 1044 -38.18 -1.79 -8.88
N ARG A 1045 -37.94 -1.53 -10.19
CA ARG A 1045 -38.59 -2.22 -11.30
C ARG A 1045 -37.99 -3.58 -11.63
N ASP A 1046 -36.65 -3.66 -11.65
CA ASP A 1046 -35.92 -4.84 -12.11
C ASP A 1046 -34.93 -5.31 -11.05
N LEU A 1047 -35.01 -6.59 -10.69
CA LEU A 1047 -34.06 -7.24 -9.78
C LEU A 1047 -32.76 -7.57 -10.53
N LYS A 1048 -31.79 -6.67 -10.44
CA LYS A 1048 -30.43 -6.83 -10.98
C LYS A 1048 -29.40 -6.43 -9.92
N LYS A 1049 -28.20 -7.01 -9.97
CA LYS A 1049 -27.07 -6.58 -9.13
C LYS A 1049 -26.64 -5.17 -9.53
N ARG A 1050 -26.77 -4.22 -8.60
CA ARG A 1050 -26.44 -2.81 -8.83
C ARG A 1050 -25.63 -2.23 -7.67
N ILE A 1051 -24.70 -1.33 -7.95
CA ILE A 1051 -24.02 -0.52 -6.93
C ILE A 1051 -24.34 0.95 -7.16
N LEU A 1052 -24.84 1.62 -6.13
CA LEU A 1052 -25.04 3.06 -6.11
C LEU A 1052 -23.95 3.69 -5.26
N VAL A 1053 -23.06 4.45 -5.89
CA VAL A 1053 -21.98 5.19 -5.24
C VAL A 1053 -22.43 6.63 -5.00
N VAL A 1054 -22.39 7.08 -3.75
CA VAL A 1054 -22.63 8.46 -3.37
C VAL A 1054 -21.32 9.02 -2.82
N ASP A 1055 -20.62 9.79 -3.64
CA ASP A 1055 -19.39 10.47 -3.23
C ASP A 1055 -19.70 11.76 -2.46
N GLU A 1056 -18.83 12.10 -1.50
CA GLU A 1056 -19.04 13.18 -0.52
C GLU A 1056 -20.43 13.15 0.14
N ALA A 1057 -20.83 11.99 0.65
CA ALA A 1057 -22.15 11.77 1.24
C ALA A 1057 -22.46 12.68 2.46
N TRP A 1058 -21.46 13.38 3.03
CA TRP A 1058 -21.66 14.36 4.11
C TRP A 1058 -22.55 15.54 3.69
N TYR A 1059 -22.65 15.88 2.40
CA TYR A 1059 -23.58 16.91 1.92
C TYR A 1059 -25.03 16.64 2.34
N LEU A 1060 -25.44 15.36 2.36
CA LEU A 1060 -26.78 14.94 2.78
C LEU A 1060 -26.94 14.89 4.30
N MET A 1061 -25.84 14.70 5.04
CA MET A 1061 -25.87 14.58 6.50
C MET A 1061 -26.20 15.91 7.20
N ARG A 1062 -26.03 17.04 6.49
CA ARG A 1062 -26.35 18.39 7.00
C ARG A 1062 -27.84 18.62 7.25
N TYR A 1063 -28.71 17.84 6.61
CA TYR A 1063 -30.16 17.99 6.68
C TYR A 1063 -30.79 16.68 7.19
N PRO A 1064 -31.53 16.69 8.31
CA PRO A 1064 -32.10 15.47 8.89
C PRO A 1064 -32.96 14.65 7.92
N ASP A 1065 -33.80 15.31 7.13
CA ASP A 1065 -34.67 14.64 6.16
C ASP A 1065 -33.88 13.95 5.02
N SER A 1066 -32.85 14.62 4.50
CA SER A 1066 -31.94 14.04 3.50
C SER A 1066 -31.14 12.86 4.05
N ALA A 1067 -30.64 12.99 5.29
CA ALA A 1067 -29.91 11.93 5.96
C ALA A 1067 -30.80 10.71 6.23
N ASN A 1068 -32.05 10.94 6.68
CA ASN A 1068 -33.05 9.90 6.87
C ASN A 1068 -33.42 9.20 5.55
N PHE A 1069 -33.48 9.95 4.44
CA PHE A 1069 -33.74 9.38 3.13
C PHE A 1069 -32.61 8.43 2.68
N LEU A 1070 -31.35 8.87 2.77
CA LEU A 1070 -30.19 8.04 2.45
C LEU A 1070 -30.13 6.80 3.35
N TYR A 1071 -30.38 6.95 4.65
CA TYR A 1071 -30.50 5.84 5.59
C TYR A 1071 -31.63 4.87 5.20
N GLY A 1072 -32.78 5.40 4.78
CA GLY A 1072 -33.91 4.61 4.30
C GLY A 1072 -33.58 3.79 3.04
N ILE A 1073 -32.70 4.29 2.15
CA ILE A 1073 -32.15 3.52 1.03
C ILE A 1073 -31.24 2.42 1.58
N ALA A 1074 -30.26 2.74 2.44
CA ALA A 1074 -29.31 1.78 3.01
C ALA A 1074 -30.02 0.56 3.64
N LYS A 1075 -31.09 0.80 4.40
CA LYS A 1075 -31.89 -0.26 5.05
C LYS A 1075 -32.67 -1.15 4.08
N ARG A 1076 -33.06 -0.63 2.92
CA ARG A 1076 -33.93 -1.32 1.94
C ARG A 1076 -33.16 -1.86 0.74
N ALA A 1077 -31.95 -1.39 0.47
CA ALA A 1077 -31.16 -1.68 -0.71
C ALA A 1077 -31.01 -3.20 -0.99
N ARG A 1078 -30.78 -3.99 0.07
CA ARG A 1078 -30.69 -5.47 -0.01
C ARG A 1078 -31.89 -6.12 -0.72
N LYS A 1079 -33.10 -5.60 -0.52
CA LYS A 1079 -34.33 -6.19 -1.09
C LYS A 1079 -34.37 -6.10 -2.63
N TYR A 1080 -33.58 -5.21 -3.22
CA TYR A 1080 -33.59 -4.91 -4.66
C TYR A 1080 -32.25 -5.24 -5.34
N PHE A 1081 -31.41 -6.08 -4.72
CA PHE A 1081 -30.03 -6.34 -5.19
C PHE A 1081 -29.20 -5.07 -5.40
N LEU A 1082 -29.45 -4.04 -4.58
CA LEU A 1082 -28.69 -2.80 -4.58
C LEU A 1082 -27.66 -2.80 -3.44
N GLY A 1083 -26.41 -2.48 -3.75
CA GLY A 1083 -25.38 -2.11 -2.79
C GLY A 1083 -25.17 -0.61 -2.77
N LEU A 1084 -25.39 0.04 -1.63
CA LEU A 1084 -25.08 1.46 -1.45
C LEU A 1084 -23.62 1.61 -1.02
N THR A 1085 -22.81 2.36 -1.76
CA THR A 1085 -21.47 2.78 -1.36
C THR A 1085 -21.51 4.26 -1.00
N THR A 1086 -21.28 4.61 0.27
CA THR A 1086 -21.13 6.01 0.70
C THR A 1086 -19.66 6.32 0.96
N ILE A 1087 -19.15 7.39 0.35
CA ILE A 1087 -17.78 7.85 0.52
C ILE A 1087 -17.84 9.20 1.22
N THR A 1088 -17.01 9.38 2.24
CA THR A 1088 -16.87 10.69 2.88
C THR A 1088 -15.45 10.94 3.34
N GLN A 1089 -15.02 12.16 3.08
CA GLN A 1089 -13.77 12.73 3.52
C GLN A 1089 -13.91 13.36 4.92
N ASP A 1090 -15.08 13.93 5.20
CA ASP A 1090 -15.43 14.56 6.48
C ASP A 1090 -16.14 13.57 7.40
N VAL A 1091 -15.33 12.79 8.12
CA VAL A 1091 -15.80 11.70 8.98
C VAL A 1091 -16.60 12.22 10.18
N GLU A 1092 -16.27 13.40 10.71
CA GLU A 1092 -16.98 13.98 11.86
C GLU A 1092 -18.41 14.36 11.51
N ASP A 1093 -18.63 15.09 10.41
CA ASP A 1093 -19.97 15.53 9.98
C ASP A 1093 -20.88 14.34 9.66
N PHE A 1094 -20.31 13.27 9.12
CA PHE A 1094 -21.05 12.04 8.88
C PHE A 1094 -21.41 11.32 10.19
N LEU A 1095 -20.46 11.14 11.11
CA LEU A 1095 -20.66 10.39 12.36
C LEU A 1095 -21.31 11.21 13.50
N ASN A 1096 -21.49 12.52 13.30
CA ASN A 1096 -22.22 13.42 14.20
C ASN A 1096 -23.72 13.17 14.24
N THR A 1097 -24.27 12.56 13.18
CA THR A 1097 -25.69 12.26 13.10
C THR A 1097 -25.97 10.81 13.46
N ASP A 1098 -27.12 10.55 14.08
CA ASP A 1098 -27.53 9.16 14.38
C ASP A 1098 -27.82 8.38 13.09
N PHE A 1099 -28.28 9.08 12.03
CA PHE A 1099 -28.44 8.49 10.70
C PHE A 1099 -27.11 8.03 10.09
N GLY A 1100 -26.05 8.83 10.18
CA GLY A 1100 -24.73 8.44 9.68
C GLY A 1100 -24.17 7.21 10.40
N LYS A 1101 -24.29 7.15 11.73
CA LYS A 1101 -23.97 5.94 12.51
C LYS A 1101 -24.80 4.73 12.06
N ALA A 1102 -26.09 4.93 11.82
CA ALA A 1102 -26.98 3.87 11.37
C ALA A 1102 -26.65 3.38 9.93
N ILE A 1103 -26.15 4.24 9.05
CA ILE A 1103 -25.64 3.84 7.72
C ILE A 1103 -24.38 2.99 7.86
N VAL A 1104 -23.46 3.36 8.76
CA VAL A 1104 -22.26 2.56 9.05
C VAL A 1104 -22.64 1.16 9.53
N THR A 1105 -23.55 1.04 10.50
CA THR A 1105 -23.98 -0.27 11.01
C THR A 1105 -24.74 -1.10 9.99
N ASN A 1106 -25.43 -0.45 9.03
CA ASN A 1106 -26.08 -1.11 7.90
C ASN A 1106 -25.15 -1.29 6.69
N SER A 1107 -23.83 -1.18 6.86
CA SER A 1107 -22.83 -1.47 5.85
C SER A 1107 -22.02 -2.70 6.24
N SER A 1108 -22.24 -3.82 5.52
CA SER A 1108 -21.48 -5.05 5.74
C SER A 1108 -20.02 -4.92 5.32
N ILE A 1109 -19.69 -3.98 4.43
CA ILE A 1109 -18.31 -3.62 4.13
C ILE A 1109 -18.02 -2.24 4.70
N GLN A 1110 -16.88 -2.11 5.37
CA GLN A 1110 -16.43 -0.84 5.89
C GLN A 1110 -14.97 -0.71 5.55
N VAL A 1111 -14.57 0.44 5.00
CA VAL A 1111 -13.19 0.69 4.61
C VAL A 1111 -12.72 1.94 5.31
N LEU A 1112 -11.78 1.77 6.23
CA LEU A 1112 -11.17 2.85 6.97
C LEU A 1112 -9.78 3.08 6.41
N MET A 1113 -9.63 4.13 5.61
CA MET A 1113 -8.33 4.61 5.18
C MET A 1113 -7.69 5.42 6.29
N LYS A 1114 -6.46 5.92 6.06
CA LYS A 1114 -5.75 6.77 7.02
C LYS A 1114 -6.64 7.87 7.62
N GLN A 1115 -6.63 8.00 8.95
CA GLN A 1115 -7.46 8.95 9.69
C GLN A 1115 -6.67 10.11 10.31
N SER A 1116 -7.38 11.20 10.65
CA SER A 1116 -6.82 12.29 11.45
C SER A 1116 -6.78 11.87 12.94
N PRO A 1117 -5.79 12.34 13.74
CA PRO A 1117 -5.77 12.12 15.18
C PRO A 1117 -7.02 12.65 15.89
N ALA A 1118 -7.67 13.68 15.35
CA ALA A 1118 -8.90 14.24 15.90
C ALA A 1118 -10.09 13.28 15.71
N ALA A 1119 -10.18 12.61 14.56
CA ALA A 1119 -11.27 11.71 14.24
C ALA A 1119 -11.03 10.28 14.75
N VAL A 1120 -9.76 9.85 14.91
CA VAL A 1120 -9.42 8.43 15.13
C VAL A 1120 -10.00 7.86 16.42
N ASP A 1121 -10.06 8.63 17.51
CA ASP A 1121 -10.59 8.12 18.80
C ASP A 1121 -12.08 7.78 18.69
N ARG A 1122 -12.82 8.63 17.99
CA ARG A 1122 -14.25 8.43 17.76
C ARG A 1122 -14.52 7.31 16.77
N ILE A 1123 -13.71 7.21 15.71
CA ILE A 1123 -13.75 6.09 14.77
C ILE A 1123 -13.43 4.80 15.52
N ALA A 1124 -12.41 4.78 16.38
CA ALA A 1124 -12.07 3.62 17.19
C ALA A 1124 -13.25 3.17 18.08
N GLN A 1125 -13.98 4.12 18.67
CA GLN A 1125 -15.18 3.81 19.46
C GLN A 1125 -16.33 3.25 18.61
N ILE A 1126 -16.62 3.85 17.44
CA ILE A 1126 -17.76 3.46 16.59
C ILE A 1126 -17.51 2.13 15.89
N PHE A 1127 -16.27 1.87 15.47
CA PHE A 1127 -15.87 0.67 14.74
C PHE A 1127 -15.29 -0.42 15.66
N TYR A 1128 -15.28 -0.19 16.98
CA TYR A 1128 -14.71 -1.09 17.98
C TYR A 1128 -13.26 -1.50 17.69
N LEU A 1129 -12.44 -0.54 17.24
CA LEU A 1129 -11.06 -0.80 16.86
C LEU A 1129 -10.18 -1.07 18.09
N SER A 1130 -9.26 -2.01 17.96
CA SER A 1130 -8.17 -2.18 18.91
C SER A 1130 -7.20 -0.99 18.87
N GLU A 1131 -6.41 -0.80 19.93
CA GLU A 1131 -5.35 0.22 19.94
C GLU A 1131 -4.32 -0.01 18.82
N GLY A 1132 -4.06 -1.27 18.43
CA GLY A 1132 -3.18 -1.61 17.31
C GLY A 1132 -3.74 -1.13 15.96
N GLU A 1133 -5.02 -1.34 15.73
CA GLU A 1133 -5.74 -0.91 14.51
C GLU A 1133 -5.89 0.60 14.43
N LYS A 1134 -6.15 1.25 15.56
CA LYS A 1134 -6.12 2.71 15.69
C LYS A 1134 -4.75 3.26 15.30
N HIS A 1135 -3.66 2.66 15.80
CA HIS A 1135 -2.31 3.02 15.40
C HIS A 1135 -2.03 2.76 13.92
N LEU A 1136 -2.59 1.68 13.36
CA LEU A 1136 -2.51 1.38 11.93
C LEU A 1136 -3.20 2.46 11.10
N LEU A 1137 -4.43 2.87 11.43
CA LEU A 1137 -5.12 3.96 10.73
C LEU A 1137 -4.42 5.31 10.85
N LEU A 1138 -3.70 5.57 11.95
CA LEU A 1138 -2.88 6.77 12.09
C LEU A 1138 -1.62 6.74 11.20
N SER A 1139 -1.07 5.55 10.96
CA SER A 1139 0.21 5.34 10.29
C SER A 1139 0.12 4.80 8.85
N ALA A 1140 -1.07 4.42 8.38
CA ALA A 1140 -1.32 3.87 7.05
C ALA A 1140 -0.79 4.76 5.91
N ASN A 1141 -0.24 4.13 4.87
CA ASN A 1141 0.13 4.82 3.62
C ASN A 1141 -1.11 5.05 2.73
N VAL A 1142 -0.93 5.72 1.59
CA VAL A 1142 -2.03 5.90 0.63
C VAL A 1142 -2.31 4.58 -0.08
N GLY A 1143 -3.59 4.22 -0.15
CA GLY A 1143 -4.00 2.89 -0.61
C GLY A 1143 -3.82 1.80 0.45
N GLU A 1144 -3.55 2.16 1.70
CA GLU A 1144 -3.55 1.24 2.84
C GLU A 1144 -4.61 1.68 3.87
N GLY A 1145 -5.22 0.71 4.53
CA GLY A 1145 -6.24 0.95 5.54
C GLY A 1145 -6.71 -0.34 6.20
N LEU A 1146 -7.77 -0.23 6.99
CA LEU A 1146 -8.50 -1.39 7.48
C LEU A 1146 -9.68 -1.67 6.55
N PHE A 1147 -9.87 -2.94 6.25
CA PHE A 1147 -10.96 -3.43 5.43
C PHE A 1147 -11.79 -4.41 6.26
N PHE A 1148 -13.07 -4.09 6.42
CA PHE A 1148 -14.05 -4.88 7.16
C PHE A 1148 -14.99 -5.57 6.17
N ALA A 1149 -15.28 -6.84 6.42
CA ALA A 1149 -16.33 -7.60 5.75
C ALA A 1149 -17.09 -8.42 6.79
N GLY A 1150 -18.31 -7.99 7.10
CA GLY A 1150 -19.08 -8.49 8.24
C GLY A 1150 -18.35 -8.25 9.54
N ASN A 1151 -18.14 -9.31 10.32
CA ASN A 1151 -17.44 -9.25 11.61
C ASN A 1151 -15.91 -9.34 11.48
N ASN A 1152 -15.41 -9.64 10.29
CA ASN A 1152 -13.99 -9.84 10.03
C ASN A 1152 -13.36 -8.53 9.53
N HIS A 1153 -12.13 -8.25 9.95
CA HIS A 1153 -11.36 -7.10 9.45
C HIS A 1153 -9.89 -7.43 9.33
N VAL A 1154 -9.24 -6.79 8.35
CA VAL A 1154 -7.82 -6.96 8.05
C VAL A 1154 -7.18 -5.64 7.67
N ALA A 1155 -5.88 -5.52 7.91
CA ALA A 1155 -5.08 -4.50 7.26
C ALA A 1155 -4.97 -4.81 5.76
N ALA A 1156 -5.43 -3.90 4.92
CA ALA A 1156 -5.51 -4.08 3.48
C ALA A 1156 -4.67 -3.04 2.73
N ARG A 1157 -4.02 -3.49 1.66
CA ARG A 1157 -3.42 -2.63 0.64
C ARG A 1157 -4.13 -2.81 -0.69
N PHE A 1158 -4.67 -1.72 -1.22
CA PHE A 1158 -5.45 -1.69 -2.46
C PHE A 1158 -4.52 -1.44 -3.65
N LEU A 1159 -4.42 -2.42 -4.53
CA LEU A 1159 -3.52 -2.41 -5.68
C LEU A 1159 -4.30 -2.53 -6.99
N ALA A 1160 -3.74 -1.98 -8.07
CA ALA A 1160 -4.23 -2.19 -9.43
C ALA A 1160 -3.16 -2.82 -10.31
N SER A 1161 -3.60 -3.50 -11.35
CA SER A 1161 -2.74 -3.84 -12.48
C SER A 1161 -2.37 -2.57 -13.28
N PRO A 1162 -1.33 -2.62 -14.12
CA PRO A 1162 -1.00 -1.53 -15.04
C PRO A 1162 -2.16 -1.12 -15.96
N ASP A 1163 -2.94 -2.10 -16.44
CA ASP A 1163 -4.09 -1.86 -17.33
C ASP A 1163 -5.23 -1.19 -16.57
N GLU A 1164 -5.52 -1.66 -15.35
CA GLU A 1164 -6.51 -1.03 -14.48
C GLU A 1164 -6.09 0.40 -14.11
N HIS A 1165 -4.80 0.62 -13.82
CA HIS A 1165 -4.25 1.95 -13.52
C HIS A 1165 -4.55 2.93 -14.64
N GLN A 1166 -4.32 2.54 -15.90
CA GLN A 1166 -4.63 3.37 -17.06
C GLN A 1166 -6.10 3.78 -17.12
N LEU A 1167 -7.02 2.90 -16.73
CA LEU A 1167 -8.47 3.17 -16.82
C LEU A 1167 -8.99 4.00 -15.63
N VAL A 1168 -8.38 3.84 -14.46
CA VAL A 1168 -8.85 4.46 -13.20
C VAL A 1168 -8.08 5.72 -12.82
N THR A 1169 -6.99 6.00 -13.52
CA THR A 1169 -6.18 7.19 -13.29
C THR A 1169 -7.00 8.43 -13.64
N THR A 1170 -7.22 9.30 -12.65
CA THR A 1170 -7.74 10.64 -12.94
C THR A 1170 -6.64 11.63 -13.24
N LYS A 1171 -5.40 11.14 -13.36
CA LYS A 1171 -4.22 11.92 -13.64
C LYS A 1171 -4.31 12.45 -15.08
N PRO A 1172 -4.51 13.75 -15.26
CA PRO A 1172 -4.68 14.38 -16.58
C PRO A 1172 -3.70 13.95 -17.67
N GLN A 1173 -2.45 13.66 -17.34
CA GLN A 1173 -1.38 13.26 -18.27
C GLN A 1173 -1.52 11.86 -18.80
N GLU A 1174 -1.91 10.91 -17.96
CA GLU A 1174 -2.11 9.54 -18.40
C GLU A 1174 -3.34 9.50 -19.32
N LEU A 1175 -4.36 10.30 -19.03
CA LEU A 1175 -5.53 10.51 -19.89
C LEU A 1175 -5.18 11.20 -21.23
N LEU A 1176 -4.27 12.18 -21.21
CA LEU A 1176 -3.78 12.86 -22.43
C LEU A 1176 -2.85 11.96 -23.26
N ALA A 1177 -2.01 11.15 -22.63
CA ALA A 1177 -1.15 10.17 -23.30
C ALA A 1177 -1.99 9.05 -23.95
N GLN A 1178 -3.09 8.61 -23.31
CA GLN A 1178 -4.05 7.68 -23.89
C GLN A 1178 -4.79 8.28 -25.09
N LYS A 1179 -5.22 9.55 -25.01
CA LYS A 1179 -5.81 10.26 -26.16
C LYS A 1179 -4.82 10.45 -27.31
N ALA A 1180 -3.52 10.60 -27.02
CA ALA A 1180 -2.47 10.70 -28.03
C ALA A 1180 -2.04 9.33 -28.61
N ALA A 1181 -2.25 8.23 -27.88
CA ALA A 1181 -1.91 6.86 -28.29
C ALA A 1181 -3.07 6.11 -28.97
N ALA A 1182 -4.31 6.62 -28.89
CA ALA A 1182 -5.45 6.03 -29.57
C ALA A 1182 -5.24 6.07 -31.11
N PRO A 1183 -5.19 4.91 -31.80
CA PRO A 1183 -5.21 4.91 -33.25
C PRO A 1183 -6.50 5.58 -33.70
N SER A 1184 -6.41 6.50 -34.66
CA SER A 1184 -7.58 7.01 -35.38
C SER A 1184 -8.36 5.82 -35.95
N LEU A 1185 -9.41 5.40 -35.26
CA LEU A 1185 -10.45 4.52 -35.79
C LEU A 1185 -11.06 5.28 -36.95
N ARG A 1186 -10.54 5.00 -38.16
CA ARG A 1186 -11.24 5.34 -39.40
C ARG A 1186 -12.62 4.73 -39.26
N LEU A 1187 -13.63 5.59 -39.29
CA LEU A 1187 -15.01 5.21 -39.55
C LEU A 1187 -14.98 4.29 -40.77
N VAL A 1188 -15.26 3.00 -40.55
CA VAL A 1188 -15.59 2.09 -41.63
C VAL A 1188 -16.88 2.65 -42.23
N PRO A 1189 -16.92 2.99 -43.53
CA PRO A 1189 -18.15 3.39 -44.16
C PRO A 1189 -19.16 2.26 -43.99
N THR A 1190 -20.31 2.57 -43.42
CA THR A 1190 -21.48 1.70 -43.43
C THR A 1190 -21.73 1.23 -44.86
N PRO A 1191 -21.93 -0.08 -45.11
CA PRO A 1191 -22.30 -0.54 -46.44
C PRO A 1191 -23.71 -0.01 -46.76
N GLU A 1192 -23.75 0.90 -47.75
CA GLU A 1192 -24.98 1.32 -48.39
C GLU A 1192 -25.69 0.11 -49.00
N SER A 1193 -27.00 0.06 -48.75
CA SER A 1193 -28.05 -0.70 -49.43
C SER A 1193 -27.64 -1.37 -50.75
N ALA A 1194 -27.26 -2.65 -50.68
CA ALA A 1194 -27.29 -3.52 -51.84
C ALA A 1194 -28.70 -4.13 -51.94
N ASN A 1195 -29.47 -3.58 -52.87
CA ASN A 1195 -30.73 -4.14 -53.36
C ASN A 1195 -30.55 -5.60 -53.72
N ILE A 1196 -31.40 -6.44 -53.14
CA ILE A 1196 -31.67 -7.79 -53.63
C ILE A 1196 -32.36 -7.61 -54.99
N LYS A 1197 -31.67 -8.00 -56.06
CA LYS A 1197 -32.31 -8.38 -57.31
C LYS A 1197 -32.05 -9.87 -57.54
N GLU A 1198 -33.16 -10.52 -57.81
CA GLU A 1198 -33.30 -11.90 -58.24
C GLU A 1198 -32.49 -12.19 -59.51
N ASP A 1199 -32.34 -13.50 -59.69
CA ASP A 1199 -32.20 -14.25 -60.93
C ASP A 1199 -30.84 -14.80 -61.35
N ASP A 1200 -30.97 -16.12 -61.58
CA ASP A 1200 -30.37 -16.93 -62.63
C ASP A 1200 -29.12 -17.77 -62.37
N THR A 1201 -29.44 -19.05 -62.11
CA THR A 1201 -28.95 -20.24 -62.85
C THR A 1201 -27.62 -20.87 -62.45
N HIS A 1202 -27.75 -22.09 -61.93
CA HIS A 1202 -27.03 -23.33 -62.28
C HIS A 1202 -25.59 -23.23 -62.81
N ALA A 1203 -24.63 -23.71 -62.00
CA ALA A 1203 -23.73 -24.82 -62.32
C ALA A 1203 -23.04 -25.34 -61.05
#